data_AF-A0A1G8RKG2-F1
#
_entry.id   AF-A0A1G8RKG2-F1
#
_cell.length_a   1.000
_cell.length_b   1.000
_cell.length_c   1.000
_cell.angle_alpha   90.00
_cell.angle_beta   90.00
_cell.angle_gamma   90.00
#
_symmetry.space_group_name_H-M   'P 1'
#
loop_
_entity.id
_entity.type
_entity.pdbx_description
1 polymer ?
#
loop_
_entity_poly.entity_id
_entity_poly.type
_entity_poly.pdbx_seq_one_letter_code
_entity_poly.pdbx_strand_id
1 'polypeptide(L)'
;MMNTLLKRIYAPTPVALLVYCSLFSVASNGQEPAAAYTSPLHTFSMGDLLVDFKGRTFTQDSAAICGLPGGVSCPNAIDPATGQPYVYPIVDKQSITLYPVDTEFGFEVVDFLGAEGKELSPRDYLEGYIGNITEGDEIVGVKISNAETDTYKVKPPLGTWCQGLGGTSVKCSSEHYTVMEHSLTCHETVPYMHANPDNGEQAVLTFSSGEESLCKEAGLDDEHVIVGLGTSLEDFSQLEPNDNLRVDQDIAVSSDYSITVKDDGKALYRWGGLIKRPNDIRLYARIPLPQEWKEPGADYAIESAKLVVTHWITNNPNDQLRPEDLENEAATGRKPSYWEDIDGNRFSAKNCFEGDGDFIEENTYFRHQNSSYAIPTGVAPPADSRLSKDLIDGYTNAYYTSIDRDPFQWSYVNIAEEAAKRYNFLGFEHPLTAEEVAQQGLRLVSGPRWRLRANKFGQDIPGLEIPLAECTVPPYTHDNIRYEVGTPVTTVINLLDWDDIDGTSPSPLASSRGWVEVANNLAVEVQPGVVSIQDGIEYPVSTNGLPMTEDFDLAVYIKGDRKPTALFTAQLVINDERPIEALPDGLSISAFKVPEKVSTYKDNVLIAATVTNEDTALASGYGELVIVGTSEESGEVVAQFSASIDGLDPGSKQLYDFRWTSPGERGLIIWTASVLQEGEVIAELSDVTLVRSKGQ
;
A
#
# COMPACT_ATOMS: atom_id res chain seq x y z
N MET A 1 -14.80 98.27 -14.02
CA MET A 1 -15.11 97.15 -14.93
C MET A 1 -14.03 96.10 -14.79
N MET A 2 -14.42 94.89 -14.36
CA MET A 2 -13.83 93.55 -14.55
C MET A 2 -12.33 93.35 -14.25
N ASN A 3 -11.97 92.85 -13.05
CA ASN A 3 -11.90 91.45 -12.54
C ASN A 3 -10.62 90.69 -12.99
N THR A 4 -9.52 90.74 -12.21
CA THR A 4 -9.05 89.82 -11.10
C THR A 4 -8.64 88.41 -11.55
N LEU A 5 -7.57 87.76 -11.06
CA LEU A 5 -6.25 88.14 -10.49
C LEU A 5 -5.40 86.83 -10.43
N LEU A 6 -4.08 86.98 -10.43
CA LEU A 6 -3.01 85.96 -10.50
C LEU A 6 -3.06 84.83 -9.44
N LYS A 7 -2.43 83.68 -9.77
CA LYS A 7 -1.92 82.71 -8.78
C LYS A 7 -0.43 82.41 -8.98
N ARG A 8 0.33 82.57 -7.89
CA ARG A 8 1.72 82.15 -7.67
C ARG A 8 1.73 81.14 -6.50
N ILE A 9 2.51 80.07 -6.69
CA ILE A 9 3.31 79.21 -5.79
C ILE A 9 3.21 79.47 -4.27
N TYR A 10 3.01 78.41 -3.46
CA TYR A 10 3.90 77.89 -2.37
C TYR A 10 3.23 76.75 -1.57
N ALA A 11 4.05 75.78 -1.11
CA ALA A 11 3.68 74.58 -0.34
C ALA A 11 3.13 74.85 1.07
N PRO A 12 2.46 73.86 1.71
CA PRO A 12 2.98 73.34 2.99
C PRO A 12 2.68 71.84 3.30
N THR A 13 3.53 71.24 4.14
CA THR A 13 3.33 70.05 5.00
C THR A 13 2.83 70.49 6.40
N PRO A 14 2.46 69.59 7.33
CA PRO A 14 1.38 68.60 7.32
C PRO A 14 0.38 68.85 8.49
N VAL A 15 -0.85 68.34 8.38
CA VAL A 15 -1.76 68.18 9.53
C VAL A 15 -2.22 66.73 9.53
N ALA A 16 -1.97 66.05 10.64
CA ALA A 16 -2.38 64.68 10.89
C ALA A 16 -3.92 64.57 10.87
N LEU A 17 -4.43 63.72 9.97
CA LEU A 17 -5.82 63.26 9.98
C LEU A 17 -5.79 61.74 10.07
N LEU A 18 -6.26 61.22 11.20
CA LEU A 18 -6.59 59.82 11.40
C LEU A 18 -7.68 59.43 10.39
N VAL A 19 -7.28 58.71 9.34
CA VAL A 19 -8.20 58.06 8.41
C VAL A 19 -8.23 56.58 8.76
N TYR A 20 -9.39 56.12 9.20
CA TYR A 20 -9.77 54.72 9.24
C TYR A 20 -9.62 54.14 7.82
N CYS A 21 -8.53 53.44 7.57
CA CYS A 21 -8.39 52.59 6.39
C CYS A 21 -9.11 51.28 6.70
N SER A 22 -10.37 51.21 6.30
CA SER A 22 -11.02 49.94 5.99
C SER A 22 -10.24 49.28 4.85
N LEU A 23 -9.31 48.40 5.22
CA LEU A 23 -8.75 47.41 4.32
C LEU A 23 -9.91 46.51 3.87
N PHE A 24 -10.38 46.75 2.65
CA PHE A 24 -11.02 45.68 1.88
C PHE A 24 -9.93 44.62 1.67
N SER A 25 -9.91 43.64 2.57
CA SER A 25 -9.35 42.32 2.26
C SER A 25 -10.14 41.81 1.07
N VAL A 26 -9.45 41.62 -0.06
CA VAL A 26 -9.91 40.70 -1.08
C VAL A 26 -9.97 39.35 -0.38
N ALA A 27 -11.16 38.96 0.08
CA ALA A 27 -11.38 37.63 0.62
C ALA A 27 -11.19 36.66 -0.55
N SER A 28 -10.03 36.01 -0.63
CA SER A 28 -10.01 34.67 -1.18
C SER A 28 -10.97 33.85 -0.31
N ASN A 29 -11.94 33.17 -0.93
CA ASN A 29 -12.66 32.06 -0.29
C ASN A 29 -11.69 30.89 -0.10
N GLY A 30 -10.59 31.12 0.62
CA GLY A 30 -9.64 30.10 1.03
C GLY A 30 -10.11 29.56 2.36
N GLN A 31 -10.49 28.29 2.36
CA GLN A 31 -10.72 27.50 3.55
C GLN A 31 -9.47 27.55 4.45
N GLU A 32 -9.64 27.63 5.77
CA GLU A 32 -8.50 27.66 6.69
C GLU A 32 -7.81 26.28 6.70
N PRO A 33 -6.47 26.19 6.60
CA PRO A 33 -5.79 24.90 6.70
C PRO A 33 -5.98 24.30 8.09
N ALA A 34 -6.16 22.99 8.17
CA ALA A 34 -6.21 22.31 9.46
C ALA A 34 -4.87 22.43 10.19
N ALA A 35 -4.92 22.48 11.53
CA ALA A 35 -3.71 22.39 12.34
C ALA A 35 -3.05 21.00 12.17
N ALA A 36 -1.74 20.93 12.41
CA ALA A 36 -1.04 19.66 12.50
C ALA A 36 -1.66 18.78 13.60
N TYR A 37 -1.97 17.54 13.25
CA TYR A 37 -2.64 16.58 14.13
C TYR A 37 -2.00 15.20 14.02
N THR A 38 -1.83 14.55 15.16
CA THR A 38 -1.43 13.15 15.26
C THR A 38 -2.43 12.47 16.18
N SER A 39 -3.09 11.43 15.71
CA SER A 39 -4.04 10.69 16.52
C SER A 39 -3.35 9.93 17.65
N PRO A 40 -4.08 9.56 18.72
CA PRO A 40 -3.66 8.47 19.58
C PRO A 40 -3.32 7.23 18.75
N LEU A 41 -2.36 6.44 19.24
CA LEU A 41 -1.98 5.17 18.63
C LEU A 41 -3.07 4.14 18.90
N HIS A 42 -3.68 3.60 17.85
CA HIS A 42 -4.59 2.46 17.98
C HIS A 42 -3.75 1.18 18.03
N THR A 43 -3.99 0.32 19.01
CA THR A 43 -3.36 -1.01 19.08
C THR A 43 -4.41 -2.06 18.74
N PHE A 44 -4.15 -2.84 17.70
CA PHE A 44 -5.12 -3.81 17.23
C PHE A 44 -5.31 -4.96 18.21
N SER A 45 -6.54 -5.44 18.34
CA SER A 45 -6.90 -6.57 19.21
C SER A 45 -8.03 -7.40 18.61
N MET A 46 -8.34 -8.54 19.24
CA MET A 46 -9.55 -9.31 18.93
C MET A 46 -10.85 -8.50 19.09
N GLY A 47 -10.83 -7.41 19.87
CA GLY A 47 -11.98 -6.51 20.01
C GLY A 47 -12.35 -5.79 18.71
N ASP A 48 -11.38 -5.65 17.80
CA ASP A 48 -11.54 -4.96 16.52
C ASP A 48 -12.10 -5.87 15.43
N LEU A 49 -12.30 -7.18 15.70
CA LEU A 49 -12.88 -8.10 14.74
C LEU A 49 -14.29 -7.65 14.34
N LEU A 50 -14.47 -7.31 13.07
CA LEU A 50 -15.77 -7.03 12.47
C LEU A 50 -16.47 -8.37 12.19
N VAL A 51 -17.76 -8.46 12.53
CA VAL A 51 -18.51 -9.71 12.54
C VAL A 51 -19.46 -9.81 11.34
N ASP A 52 -20.07 -8.70 10.95
CA ASP A 52 -21.17 -8.72 9.98
C ASP A 52 -21.27 -7.43 9.14
N PHE A 53 -22.15 -7.47 8.14
CA PHE A 53 -22.42 -6.31 7.28
C PHE A 53 -23.24 -5.20 7.98
N LYS A 54 -23.51 -5.30 9.28
CA LYS A 54 -24.19 -4.27 10.08
C LYS A 54 -23.22 -3.48 10.95
N GLY A 55 -21.92 -3.72 10.78
CA GLY A 55 -20.89 -3.02 11.52
C GLY A 55 -20.80 -3.43 12.98
N ARG A 56 -21.19 -4.68 13.32
CA ARG A 56 -20.99 -5.23 14.67
C ARG A 56 -19.57 -5.74 14.82
N THR A 57 -18.91 -5.40 15.92
CA THR A 57 -17.61 -5.97 16.29
C THR A 57 -17.76 -7.12 17.29
N PHE A 58 -16.65 -7.81 17.58
CA PHE A 58 -16.60 -8.84 18.62
C PHE A 58 -17.03 -8.33 20.01
N THR A 59 -16.81 -7.04 20.33
CA THR A 59 -17.29 -6.48 21.61
C THR A 59 -18.81 -6.42 21.70
N GLN A 60 -19.49 -6.33 20.55
CA GLN A 60 -20.95 -6.31 20.44
C GLN A 60 -21.53 -7.72 20.21
N ASP A 61 -20.79 -8.61 19.56
CA ASP A 61 -21.16 -10.02 19.35
C ASP A 61 -20.05 -10.98 19.79
N SER A 62 -19.96 -11.19 21.11
CA SER A 62 -18.96 -12.08 21.71
C SER A 62 -19.06 -13.56 21.30
N ALA A 63 -20.10 -13.95 20.55
CA ALA A 63 -20.23 -15.30 20.01
C ALA A 63 -19.48 -15.48 18.69
N ALA A 64 -18.90 -14.42 18.10
CA ALA A 64 -18.10 -14.52 16.89
C ALA A 64 -16.77 -15.27 17.07
N ILE A 65 -16.30 -15.45 18.32
CA ILE A 65 -15.08 -16.21 18.64
C ILE A 65 -15.43 -17.30 19.65
N CYS A 66 -15.06 -18.54 19.36
CA CYS A 66 -15.29 -19.67 20.28
C CYS A 66 -14.03 -20.08 21.05
N GLY A 67 -14.22 -20.75 22.18
CA GLY A 67 -13.13 -21.37 22.95
C GLY A 67 -12.36 -20.40 23.86
N LEU A 68 -12.77 -19.12 23.89
CA LEU A 68 -12.23 -18.14 24.84
C LEU A 68 -12.55 -18.57 26.29
N PRO A 69 -11.63 -18.31 27.25
CA PRO A 69 -11.89 -18.55 28.67
C PRO A 69 -13.15 -17.81 29.15
N GLY A 70 -14.19 -18.55 29.55
CA GLY A 70 -15.47 -17.97 29.97
C GLY A 70 -16.40 -17.52 28.84
N GLY A 71 -16.02 -17.75 27.58
CA GLY A 71 -16.81 -17.44 26.39
C GLY A 71 -17.65 -18.61 25.88
N VAL A 72 -18.11 -18.50 24.63
CA VAL A 72 -18.89 -19.55 23.94
C VAL A 72 -18.00 -20.76 23.65
N SER A 73 -18.51 -21.97 23.91
CA SER A 73 -17.79 -23.21 23.60
C SER A 73 -17.79 -23.47 22.09
N CYS A 74 -16.66 -23.94 21.56
CA CYS A 74 -16.58 -24.35 20.16
C CYS A 74 -17.48 -25.57 19.87
N PRO A 75 -17.97 -25.71 18.62
CA PRO A 75 -18.67 -26.92 18.17
C PRO A 75 -17.84 -28.18 18.46
N ASN A 76 -18.50 -29.22 18.97
CA ASN A 76 -17.84 -30.46 19.41
C ASN A 76 -17.87 -31.57 18.34
N ALA A 77 -18.12 -31.21 17.08
CA ALA A 77 -18.07 -32.15 15.97
C ALA A 77 -16.64 -32.69 15.82
N ILE A 78 -16.51 -34.01 15.81
CA ILE A 78 -15.22 -34.71 15.73
C ILE A 78 -14.97 -35.16 14.30
N ASP A 79 -13.76 -34.92 13.82
CA ASP A 79 -13.24 -35.51 12.59
C ASP A 79 -13.01 -37.02 12.78
N PRO A 80 -13.75 -37.89 12.07
CA PRO A 80 -13.58 -39.33 12.19
C PRO A 80 -12.18 -39.84 11.79
N ALA A 81 -11.44 -39.09 10.96
CA ALA A 81 -10.12 -39.47 10.48
C ALA A 81 -9.03 -39.23 11.54
N THR A 82 -9.14 -38.13 12.28
CA THR A 82 -8.11 -37.71 13.26
C THR A 82 -8.53 -37.94 14.71
N GLY A 83 -9.83 -38.09 14.99
CA GLY A 83 -10.38 -38.17 16.34
C GLY A 83 -10.33 -36.84 17.11
N GLN A 84 -10.01 -35.73 16.43
CA GLN A 84 -9.95 -34.37 16.99
C GLN A 84 -11.21 -33.58 16.62
N PRO A 85 -11.58 -32.54 17.39
CA PRO A 85 -12.61 -31.59 16.95
C PRO A 85 -12.23 -30.94 15.62
N TYR A 86 -13.21 -30.64 14.76
CA TYR A 86 -12.97 -29.83 13.55
C TYR A 86 -12.58 -28.38 13.89
N VAL A 87 -13.05 -27.88 15.02
CA VAL A 87 -12.94 -26.49 15.44
C VAL A 87 -12.45 -26.45 16.89
N TYR A 88 -11.26 -25.90 17.10
CA TYR A 88 -10.66 -25.76 18.43
C TYR A 88 -9.55 -24.71 18.41
N PRO A 89 -9.27 -24.02 19.54
CA PRO A 89 -8.15 -23.08 19.62
C PRO A 89 -6.81 -23.76 19.32
N ILE A 90 -5.96 -23.08 18.55
CA ILE A 90 -4.63 -23.56 18.16
C ILE A 90 -3.56 -22.68 18.78
N VAL A 91 -2.39 -23.25 19.07
CA VAL A 91 -1.20 -22.49 19.50
C VAL A 91 -0.21 -22.47 18.35
N ASP A 92 0.21 -21.28 17.96
CA ASP A 92 1.15 -21.11 16.85
C ASP A 92 2.61 -21.34 17.28
N LYS A 93 3.55 -21.12 16.35
CA LYS A 93 4.99 -21.30 16.60
C LYS A 93 5.58 -20.25 17.54
N GLN A 94 4.90 -19.11 17.72
CA GLN A 94 5.26 -18.03 18.62
C GLN A 94 4.58 -18.17 19.99
N SER A 95 3.94 -19.32 20.27
CA SER A 95 3.19 -19.60 21.49
C SER A 95 1.98 -18.68 21.71
N ILE A 96 1.45 -18.08 20.64
CA ILE A 96 0.21 -17.29 20.66
C ILE A 96 -0.97 -18.24 20.45
N THR A 97 -1.98 -18.15 21.32
CA THR A 97 -3.22 -18.89 21.15
C THR A 97 -4.13 -18.15 20.17
N LEU A 98 -4.51 -18.81 19.07
CA LEU A 98 -5.47 -18.33 18.10
C LEU A 98 -6.79 -19.10 18.25
N TYR A 99 -7.89 -18.37 18.23
CA TYR A 99 -9.24 -18.87 18.46
C TYR A 99 -10.04 -18.87 17.16
N PRO A 100 -10.86 -19.90 16.89
CA PRO A 100 -11.70 -19.97 15.69
C PRO A 100 -12.70 -18.81 15.64
N VAL A 101 -12.89 -18.26 14.44
CA VAL A 101 -13.78 -17.10 14.19
C VAL A 101 -14.95 -17.47 13.28
N ASP A 102 -16.07 -16.80 13.49
CA ASP A 102 -17.29 -16.91 12.69
C ASP A 102 -17.86 -15.52 12.35
N THR A 103 -17.80 -15.17 11.06
CA THR A 103 -18.18 -13.87 10.50
C THR A 103 -19.00 -14.03 9.20
N GLU A 104 -19.79 -13.02 8.80
CA GLU A 104 -20.56 -13.04 7.53
C GLU A 104 -19.69 -12.90 6.28
N PHE A 105 -18.40 -12.58 6.42
CA PHE A 105 -17.49 -12.31 5.29
C PHE A 105 -16.90 -13.56 4.63
N GLY A 106 -17.67 -14.66 4.63
CA GLY A 106 -17.33 -15.93 4.00
C GLY A 106 -18.34 -16.32 2.92
N PHE A 107 -18.02 -17.37 2.17
CA PHE A 107 -18.87 -17.87 1.08
C PHE A 107 -19.11 -19.37 1.15
N GLU A 108 -20.32 -19.78 0.77
CA GLU A 108 -20.63 -21.17 0.42
C GLU A 108 -20.48 -21.35 -1.10
N VAL A 109 -19.50 -22.15 -1.53
CA VAL A 109 -19.22 -22.33 -2.96
C VAL A 109 -19.80 -23.65 -3.51
N VAL A 110 -20.30 -23.60 -4.75
CA VAL A 110 -20.81 -24.79 -5.45
C VAL A 110 -20.28 -24.82 -6.88
N ASP A 111 -19.61 -25.92 -7.23
CA ASP A 111 -19.11 -26.21 -8.57
C ASP A 111 -20.18 -25.94 -9.64
N PHE A 112 -19.80 -25.15 -10.64
CA PHE A 112 -20.59 -24.73 -11.81
C PHE A 112 -21.81 -23.83 -11.53
N LEU A 113 -22.15 -23.55 -10.27
CA LEU A 113 -23.23 -22.63 -9.92
C LEU A 113 -22.68 -21.25 -9.52
N GLY A 114 -21.71 -21.22 -8.61
CA GLY A 114 -21.15 -19.96 -8.10
C GLY A 114 -20.86 -20.01 -6.61
N ALA A 115 -21.02 -18.87 -5.95
CA ALA A 115 -20.80 -18.68 -4.53
C ALA A 115 -21.99 -17.91 -3.91
N GLU A 116 -22.40 -18.28 -2.72
CA GLU A 116 -23.42 -17.59 -1.94
C GLU A 116 -22.78 -17.02 -0.67
N GLY A 117 -23.18 -15.81 -0.26
CA GLY A 117 -22.69 -15.23 0.99
C GLY A 117 -23.12 -16.09 2.18
N LYS A 118 -22.22 -16.27 3.14
CA LYS A 118 -22.50 -17.07 4.32
C LYS A 118 -23.43 -16.32 5.28
N GLU A 119 -24.31 -17.07 5.93
CA GLU A 119 -25.12 -16.61 7.07
C GLU A 119 -24.45 -16.97 8.41
N LEU A 120 -24.55 -16.11 9.44
CA LEU A 120 -23.98 -16.41 10.77
C LEU A 120 -24.63 -17.60 11.49
N SER A 121 -25.84 -18.00 11.10
CA SER A 121 -26.62 -19.00 11.82
C SER A 121 -26.94 -20.20 10.94
N PRO A 122 -26.46 -21.41 11.29
CA PRO A 122 -25.72 -21.76 12.51
C PRO A 122 -24.24 -21.34 12.49
N ARG A 123 -23.67 -21.04 13.66
CA ARG A 123 -22.24 -20.71 13.83
C ARG A 123 -21.35 -21.96 13.66
N ASP A 124 -20.48 -21.99 12.66
CA ASP A 124 -19.57 -23.11 12.37
C ASP A 124 -18.08 -22.81 12.66
N TYR A 125 -17.68 -21.54 12.71
CA TYR A 125 -16.33 -21.04 12.98
C TYR A 125 -15.25 -21.56 12.02
N LEU A 126 -15.53 -21.50 10.72
CA LEU A 126 -14.66 -22.03 9.67
C LEU A 126 -13.88 -20.94 8.90
N GLU A 127 -14.07 -19.66 9.23
CA GLU A 127 -13.49 -18.51 8.53
C GLU A 127 -12.02 -18.27 8.84
N GLY A 128 -11.51 -18.90 9.91
CA GLY A 128 -10.11 -18.81 10.30
C GLY A 128 -9.94 -18.66 11.80
N TYR A 129 -8.87 -17.99 12.20
CA TYR A 129 -8.44 -17.87 13.58
C TYR A 129 -7.91 -16.46 13.89
N ILE A 130 -8.13 -16.00 15.12
CA ILE A 130 -7.64 -14.72 15.63
C ILE A 130 -7.11 -14.86 17.05
N GLY A 131 -6.07 -14.11 17.40
CA GLY A 131 -5.55 -14.08 18.77
C GLY A 131 -4.77 -12.80 19.06
N ASN A 132 -4.87 -12.30 20.29
CA ASN A 132 -4.06 -11.16 20.73
C ASN A 132 -2.58 -11.54 20.83
N ILE A 133 -1.72 -10.62 20.43
CA ILE A 133 -0.30 -10.63 20.73
C ILE A 133 -0.13 -9.84 22.03
N THR A 134 0.52 -10.46 23.03
CA THR A 134 0.65 -9.86 24.35
C THR A 134 2.09 -9.85 24.82
N GLU A 135 2.48 -8.75 25.45
CA GLU A 135 3.73 -8.63 26.19
C GLU A 135 3.40 -8.43 27.68
N GLY A 136 3.67 -9.46 28.48
CA GLY A 136 3.14 -9.51 29.85
C GLY A 136 1.60 -9.52 29.85
N ASP A 137 1.00 -8.51 30.47
CA ASP A 137 -0.47 -8.32 30.55
C ASP A 137 -1.01 -7.32 29.51
N GLU A 138 -0.13 -6.71 28.70
CA GLU A 138 -0.50 -5.70 27.70
C GLU A 138 -0.70 -6.33 26.32
N ILE A 139 -1.73 -5.87 25.60
CA ILE A 139 -1.97 -6.27 24.20
C ILE A 139 -1.17 -5.30 23.33
N VAL A 140 -0.29 -5.84 22.49
CA VAL A 140 0.57 -5.06 21.58
C VAL A 140 0.18 -5.25 20.10
N GLY A 141 -0.79 -6.13 19.83
CA GLY A 141 -1.30 -6.37 18.49
C GLY A 141 -2.23 -7.57 18.42
N VAL A 142 -2.54 -7.97 17.20
CA VAL A 142 -3.39 -9.12 16.89
C VAL A 142 -2.81 -9.92 15.75
N LYS A 143 -2.99 -11.23 15.83
CA LYS A 143 -2.58 -12.19 14.82
C LYS A 143 -3.80 -12.85 14.21
N ILE A 144 -3.82 -12.89 12.89
CA ILE A 144 -4.95 -13.39 12.10
C ILE A 144 -4.43 -14.48 11.18
N SER A 145 -5.14 -15.60 11.12
CA SER A 145 -4.94 -16.65 10.13
C SER A 145 -6.27 -16.91 9.45
N ASN A 146 -6.40 -16.60 8.18
CA ASN A 146 -7.65 -16.83 7.46
C ASN A 146 -7.81 -18.34 7.14
N ALA A 147 -9.03 -18.72 6.78
CA ALA A 147 -9.32 -20.00 6.14
C ALA A 147 -8.60 -20.12 4.78
N GLU A 148 -8.57 -21.34 4.28
CA GLU A 148 -8.12 -21.57 2.90
C GLU A 148 -9.07 -20.89 1.93
N THR A 149 -8.53 -20.25 0.89
CA THR A 149 -9.36 -19.68 -0.18
C THR A 149 -10.20 -20.80 -0.81
N ASP A 150 -11.52 -20.63 -0.79
CA ASP A 150 -12.43 -21.55 -1.44
C ASP A 150 -12.29 -21.49 -2.96
N THR A 151 -12.56 -22.61 -3.61
CA THR A 151 -12.49 -22.71 -5.08
C THR A 151 -13.67 -23.50 -5.61
N TYR A 152 -14.21 -23.07 -6.74
CA TYR A 152 -15.22 -23.83 -7.45
C TYR A 152 -14.91 -23.88 -8.94
N LYS A 153 -15.26 -25.01 -9.55
CA LYS A 153 -15.03 -25.28 -10.97
C LYS A 153 -16.05 -24.56 -11.83
N VAL A 154 -15.59 -24.11 -12.99
CA VAL A 154 -16.44 -23.60 -14.06
C VAL A 154 -15.98 -24.21 -15.39
N LYS A 155 -16.80 -24.09 -16.44
CA LYS A 155 -16.37 -24.51 -17.77
C LYS A 155 -15.38 -23.46 -18.31
N PRO A 156 -14.21 -23.85 -18.84
CA PRO A 156 -13.39 -22.90 -19.59
C PRO A 156 -14.18 -22.26 -20.74
N PRO A 157 -13.99 -20.96 -21.05
CA PRO A 157 -13.02 -20.02 -20.47
C PRO A 157 -13.55 -19.17 -19.28
N LEU A 158 -14.59 -19.62 -18.56
CA LEU A 158 -15.31 -18.80 -17.56
C LEU A 158 -14.54 -18.50 -16.26
N GLY A 159 -13.41 -19.19 -16.02
CA GLY A 159 -12.69 -19.14 -14.75
C GLY A 159 -11.60 -18.08 -14.70
N THR A 160 -11.27 -17.59 -13.50
CA THR A 160 -10.17 -16.65 -13.28
C THR A 160 -8.82 -17.35 -13.07
N TRP A 161 -8.82 -18.68 -12.96
CA TRP A 161 -7.63 -19.49 -12.75
C TRP A 161 -7.60 -20.70 -13.69
N CYS A 162 -6.44 -20.96 -14.28
CA CYS A 162 -6.18 -22.21 -14.98
C CYS A 162 -5.64 -23.24 -13.99
N GLN A 163 -6.16 -24.47 -14.05
CA GLN A 163 -5.67 -25.59 -13.26
C GLN A 163 -5.54 -26.83 -14.14
N GLY A 164 -4.35 -27.42 -14.17
CA GLY A 164 -4.10 -28.68 -14.87
C GLY A 164 -4.65 -29.90 -14.12
N LEU A 165 -4.74 -31.05 -14.80
CA LEU A 165 -5.27 -32.33 -14.28
C LEU A 165 -4.51 -32.92 -13.06
N GLY A 166 -3.46 -32.26 -12.57
CA GLY A 166 -2.74 -32.64 -11.35
C GLY A 166 -1.87 -31.53 -10.77
N GLY A 167 -2.19 -30.26 -11.02
CA GLY A 167 -1.26 -29.14 -10.83
C GLY A 167 -1.74 -27.98 -9.95
N THR A 168 -0.76 -27.15 -9.58
CA THR A 168 -0.92 -25.80 -9.05
C THR A 168 -1.75 -24.94 -10.01
N SER A 169 -2.58 -24.05 -9.46
CA SER A 169 -3.35 -23.10 -10.28
C SER A 169 -2.50 -21.87 -10.61
N VAL A 170 -2.67 -21.35 -11.83
CA VAL A 170 -2.09 -20.09 -12.30
C VAL A 170 -3.22 -19.11 -12.59
N LYS A 171 -3.03 -17.82 -12.29
CA LYS A 171 -4.04 -16.81 -12.59
C LYS A 171 -4.20 -16.73 -14.11
N CYS A 172 -5.44 -16.79 -14.57
CA CYS A 172 -5.82 -16.73 -15.98
C CYS A 172 -6.91 -15.67 -16.15
N SER A 173 -6.60 -14.48 -15.64
CA SER A 173 -7.46 -13.31 -15.73
C SER A 173 -6.65 -12.04 -15.58
N SER A 174 -7.03 -11.00 -16.31
CA SER A 174 -6.42 -9.66 -16.28
C SER A 174 -7.49 -8.59 -16.49
N GLU A 175 -7.27 -7.39 -15.94
CA GLU A 175 -8.08 -6.21 -16.27
C GLU A 175 -7.62 -5.51 -17.55
N HIS A 176 -6.40 -5.83 -17.99
CA HIS A 176 -5.77 -5.26 -19.18
C HIS A 176 -5.93 -6.24 -20.33
N TYR A 177 -6.63 -5.81 -21.39
CA TYR A 177 -6.86 -6.63 -22.58
C TYR A 177 -5.53 -7.02 -23.23
N THR A 178 -4.57 -6.10 -23.27
CA THR A 178 -3.26 -6.32 -23.90
C THR A 178 -2.45 -7.44 -23.22
N VAL A 179 -2.61 -7.63 -21.91
CA VAL A 179 -2.01 -8.75 -21.16
C VAL A 179 -2.69 -10.09 -21.51
N MET A 180 -4.02 -10.08 -21.67
CA MET A 180 -4.75 -11.28 -22.13
C MET A 180 -4.36 -11.65 -23.56
N GLU A 181 -4.29 -10.67 -24.46
CA GLU A 181 -3.88 -10.86 -25.86
C GLU A 181 -2.47 -11.46 -25.95
N HIS A 182 -1.51 -10.92 -25.18
CA HIS A 182 -0.17 -11.48 -25.06
C HIS A 182 -0.20 -12.96 -24.64
N SER A 183 -1.08 -13.29 -23.69
CA SER A 183 -1.17 -14.65 -23.13
C SER A 183 -1.84 -15.67 -24.06
N LEU A 184 -2.78 -15.22 -24.90
CA LEU A 184 -3.67 -16.11 -25.67
C LEU A 184 -3.38 -16.12 -27.18
N THR A 185 -2.60 -15.17 -27.68
CA THR A 185 -2.30 -15.06 -29.11
C THR A 185 -0.80 -15.14 -29.37
N CYS A 186 -0.44 -15.21 -30.65
CA CYS A 186 0.96 -15.31 -31.06
C CYS A 186 1.66 -13.97 -31.32
N HIS A 187 1.01 -12.82 -31.06
CA HIS A 187 1.69 -11.52 -31.12
C HIS A 187 0.99 -10.44 -30.31
N GLU A 188 1.78 -9.68 -29.56
CA GLU A 188 1.40 -8.36 -29.05
C GLU A 188 1.64 -7.31 -30.11
N THR A 189 0.62 -6.70 -30.69
CA THR A 189 0.83 -5.33 -31.18
C THR A 189 -0.35 -4.45 -30.84
N VAL A 190 -0.01 -3.30 -30.31
CA VAL A 190 -0.96 -2.24 -29.99
C VAL A 190 -0.76 -1.18 -31.07
N PRO A 191 -1.78 -0.91 -31.90
CA PRO A 191 -3.18 -1.30 -31.75
C PRO A 191 -3.41 -2.76 -32.20
N TYR A 192 -4.47 -3.39 -31.70
CA TYR A 192 -4.89 -4.78 -32.01
C TYR A 192 -4.68 -5.16 -33.48
N MET A 193 -3.49 -5.65 -33.79
CA MET A 193 -3.07 -6.07 -35.12
C MET A 193 -2.20 -7.30 -34.93
N HIS A 194 -2.47 -8.36 -35.69
CA HIS A 194 -1.64 -9.56 -35.66
C HIS A 194 -0.32 -9.35 -36.44
N ALA A 195 0.26 -8.14 -36.36
CA ALA A 195 1.27 -7.61 -37.24
C ALA A 195 2.10 -6.53 -36.54
N ASN A 196 3.43 -6.57 -36.68
CA ASN A 196 4.40 -5.64 -36.11
C ASN A 196 3.96 -4.16 -36.30
N PRO A 197 4.01 -3.32 -35.26
CA PRO A 197 3.45 -1.97 -35.30
C PRO A 197 4.23 -1.00 -36.20
N ASP A 198 5.52 -1.26 -36.43
CA ASP A 198 6.39 -0.39 -37.22
C ASP A 198 6.30 -0.68 -38.72
N ASN A 199 6.20 -1.96 -39.09
CA ASN A 199 6.30 -2.40 -40.49
C ASN A 199 5.07 -3.16 -41.02
N GLY A 200 4.13 -3.54 -40.15
CA GLY A 200 2.91 -4.26 -40.51
C GLY A 200 3.10 -5.73 -40.90
N GLU A 201 4.26 -6.32 -40.61
CA GLU A 201 4.55 -7.74 -40.90
C GLU A 201 3.93 -8.66 -39.86
N GLN A 202 3.28 -9.74 -40.30
CA GLN A 202 2.71 -10.76 -39.41
C GLN A 202 3.76 -11.82 -39.07
N ALA A 203 3.75 -12.30 -37.83
CA ALA A 203 4.52 -13.48 -37.47
C ALA A 203 3.96 -14.72 -38.22
N VAL A 204 4.89 -15.53 -38.71
CA VAL A 204 4.59 -16.81 -39.37
C VAL A 204 4.76 -17.91 -38.33
N LEU A 205 3.67 -18.61 -38.04
CA LEU A 205 3.62 -19.79 -37.19
C LEU A 205 4.02 -21.01 -38.01
N THR A 206 5.17 -21.61 -37.70
CA THR A 206 5.69 -22.76 -38.46
C THR A 206 5.69 -24.03 -37.61
N PHE A 207 5.01 -25.07 -38.08
CA PHE A 207 5.13 -26.40 -37.49
C PHE A 207 6.47 -27.05 -37.85
N SER A 208 6.92 -28.04 -37.07
CA SER A 208 8.10 -28.85 -37.41
C SER A 208 7.99 -29.59 -38.76
N SER A 209 6.77 -29.73 -39.30
CA SER A 209 6.48 -30.24 -40.64
C SER A 209 6.76 -29.23 -41.78
N GLY A 210 7.00 -27.96 -41.45
CA GLY A 210 7.13 -26.85 -42.40
C GLY A 210 5.80 -26.23 -42.84
N GLU A 211 4.68 -26.62 -42.22
CA GLU A 211 3.38 -25.95 -42.42
C GLU A 211 3.41 -24.58 -41.74
N GLU A 212 2.96 -23.55 -42.46
CA GLU A 212 2.96 -22.16 -42.02
C GLU A 212 1.52 -21.65 -41.87
N SER A 213 1.25 -20.89 -40.82
CA SER A 213 0.02 -20.11 -40.64
C SER A 213 0.37 -18.69 -40.18
N LEU A 214 -0.55 -17.75 -40.38
CA LEU A 214 -0.36 -16.36 -39.97
C LEU A 214 -1.07 -16.10 -38.64
N CYS A 215 -0.50 -15.25 -37.80
CA CYS A 215 -1.12 -14.89 -36.52
C CYS A 215 -2.54 -14.36 -36.63
N LYS A 216 -2.87 -13.69 -37.74
CA LYS A 216 -4.24 -13.21 -37.99
C LYS A 216 -5.29 -14.32 -38.07
N GLU A 217 -4.90 -15.51 -38.48
CA GLU A 217 -5.83 -16.65 -38.58
C GLU A 217 -6.12 -17.27 -37.21
N ALA A 218 -5.35 -16.90 -36.18
CA ALA A 218 -5.46 -17.36 -34.79
C ALA A 218 -5.77 -16.19 -33.82
N GLY A 219 -6.44 -15.14 -34.29
CA GLY A 219 -6.88 -14.02 -33.46
C GLY A 219 -8.01 -14.40 -32.50
N LEU A 220 -8.24 -13.57 -31.48
CA LEU A 220 -9.26 -13.82 -30.47
C LEU A 220 -10.67 -13.57 -31.02
N ASP A 221 -11.61 -14.38 -30.55
CA ASP A 221 -13.04 -14.18 -30.71
C ASP A 221 -13.56 -13.13 -29.72
N ASP A 222 -13.84 -11.94 -30.24
CA ASP A 222 -14.36 -10.81 -29.46
C ASP A 222 -15.90 -10.77 -29.40
N GLU A 223 -16.60 -11.73 -30.03
CA GLU A 223 -18.06 -11.79 -29.99
C GLU A 223 -18.57 -12.56 -28.78
N HIS A 224 -18.98 -11.81 -27.76
CA HIS A 224 -19.38 -12.36 -26.47
C HIS A 224 -20.90 -12.54 -26.37
N VAL A 225 -21.30 -13.64 -25.74
CA VAL A 225 -22.70 -13.94 -25.42
C VAL A 225 -22.86 -14.04 -23.90
N ILE A 226 -23.86 -13.36 -23.35
CA ILE A 226 -24.17 -13.41 -21.91
C ILE A 226 -24.60 -14.83 -21.54
N VAL A 227 -23.91 -15.44 -20.58
CA VAL A 227 -24.23 -16.77 -20.07
C VAL A 227 -25.64 -16.74 -19.49
N GLY A 228 -26.43 -17.78 -19.72
CA GLY A 228 -27.82 -17.86 -19.24
C GLY A 228 -28.86 -17.14 -20.13
N LEU A 229 -28.51 -15.99 -20.72
CA LEU A 229 -29.41 -15.25 -21.63
C LEU A 229 -29.27 -15.66 -23.10
N GLY A 230 -28.07 -16.05 -23.53
CA GLY A 230 -27.80 -16.41 -24.92
C GLY A 230 -27.88 -15.22 -25.89
N THR A 231 -27.83 -13.99 -25.37
CA THR A 231 -27.85 -12.74 -26.14
C THR A 231 -26.44 -12.16 -26.22
N SER A 232 -26.12 -11.49 -27.33
CA SER A 232 -24.86 -10.76 -27.48
C SER A 232 -24.69 -9.71 -26.39
N LEU A 233 -23.45 -9.53 -25.93
CA LEU A 233 -23.05 -8.41 -25.08
C LEU A 233 -22.81 -7.20 -25.98
N GLU A 234 -23.63 -6.18 -25.83
CA GLU A 234 -23.52 -4.89 -26.52
C GLU A 234 -22.90 -3.83 -25.60
N ASP A 235 -23.23 -3.87 -24.29
CA ASP A 235 -22.73 -2.91 -23.31
C ASP A 235 -22.53 -3.58 -21.93
N PHE A 236 -21.51 -3.14 -21.18
CA PHE A 236 -21.19 -3.68 -19.85
C PHE A 236 -22.31 -3.50 -18.81
N SER A 237 -23.21 -2.52 -18.99
CA SER A 237 -24.40 -2.37 -18.14
C SER A 237 -25.40 -3.53 -18.23
N GLN A 238 -25.23 -4.44 -19.20
CA GLN A 238 -26.03 -5.66 -19.29
C GLN A 238 -25.55 -6.78 -18.36
N LEU A 239 -24.35 -6.65 -17.78
CA LEU A 239 -23.80 -7.56 -16.79
C LEU A 239 -24.02 -6.95 -15.41
N GLU A 240 -24.48 -7.77 -14.47
CA GLU A 240 -24.46 -7.38 -13.06
C GLU A 240 -23.00 -7.27 -12.60
N PRO A 241 -22.66 -6.28 -11.73
CA PRO A 241 -21.35 -6.20 -11.11
C PRO A 241 -21.00 -7.54 -10.47
N ASN A 242 -19.93 -8.13 -10.98
CA ASN A 242 -19.63 -9.50 -10.72
C ASN A 242 -18.81 -9.62 -9.45
N ASP A 243 -19.49 -9.92 -8.35
CA ASP A 243 -18.79 -10.40 -7.18
C ASP A 243 -18.26 -11.80 -7.37
N ASN A 244 -18.64 -12.58 -8.38
CA ASN A 244 -18.57 -14.04 -8.61
C ASN A 244 -19.57 -14.86 -7.79
N LEU A 245 -20.78 -14.33 -7.65
CA LEU A 245 -21.88 -15.02 -6.98
C LEU A 245 -22.58 -15.98 -7.93
N ARG A 246 -22.77 -15.60 -9.21
CA ARG A 246 -23.55 -16.37 -10.18
C ARG A 246 -22.89 -16.44 -11.55
N VAL A 247 -22.53 -17.66 -11.97
CA VAL A 247 -21.89 -17.90 -13.28
C VAL A 247 -22.86 -17.66 -14.46
N ASP A 248 -24.17 -17.78 -14.21
CA ASP A 248 -25.23 -17.69 -15.22
C ASP A 248 -25.80 -16.29 -15.45
N GLN A 249 -25.31 -15.27 -14.75
CA GLN A 249 -25.82 -13.90 -14.82
C GLN A 249 -24.70 -12.88 -15.03
N ASP A 250 -23.51 -13.15 -14.48
CA ASP A 250 -22.47 -12.14 -14.30
C ASP A 250 -21.36 -12.21 -15.36
N ILE A 251 -21.47 -13.13 -16.33
CA ILE A 251 -20.40 -13.47 -17.27
C ILE A 251 -20.90 -13.45 -18.72
N ALA A 252 -20.14 -12.81 -19.60
CA ALA A 252 -20.26 -12.96 -21.05
C ALA A 252 -19.08 -13.77 -21.60
N VAL A 253 -19.32 -14.68 -22.53
CA VAL A 253 -18.33 -15.66 -22.99
C VAL A 253 -18.21 -15.69 -24.51
N SER A 254 -16.99 -15.79 -25.01
CA SER A 254 -16.65 -16.10 -26.41
C SER A 254 -16.02 -17.49 -26.50
N SER A 255 -15.51 -17.86 -27.68
CA SER A 255 -14.78 -19.13 -27.83
C SER A 255 -13.40 -19.14 -27.17
N ASP A 256 -12.77 -17.98 -26.97
CA ASP A 256 -11.39 -17.86 -26.45
C ASP A 256 -11.32 -17.36 -25.00
N TYR A 257 -12.18 -16.40 -24.62
CA TYR A 257 -12.16 -15.79 -23.30
C TYR A 257 -13.57 -15.42 -22.80
N SER A 258 -13.65 -14.89 -21.59
CA SER A 258 -14.88 -14.37 -21.02
C SER A 258 -14.64 -13.04 -20.28
N ILE A 259 -15.70 -12.25 -20.16
CA ILE A 259 -15.71 -10.92 -19.59
C ILE A 259 -16.69 -10.88 -18.42
N THR A 260 -16.28 -10.18 -17.37
CA THR A 260 -17.13 -9.81 -16.25
C THR A 260 -16.86 -8.37 -15.87
N VAL A 261 -17.86 -7.68 -15.30
CA VAL A 261 -17.72 -6.28 -14.88
C VAL A 261 -17.46 -6.23 -13.39
N LYS A 262 -16.51 -5.42 -12.94
CA LYS A 262 -16.25 -5.17 -11.52
C LYS A 262 -17.25 -4.18 -10.93
N ASP A 263 -17.24 -4.04 -9.61
CA ASP A 263 -17.98 -3.02 -8.86
C ASP A 263 -17.69 -1.59 -9.34
N ASP A 264 -16.45 -1.33 -9.77
CA ASP A 264 -16.04 -0.05 -10.38
C ASP A 264 -16.40 0.10 -11.87
N GLY A 265 -17.11 -0.87 -12.45
CA GLY A 265 -17.54 -0.87 -13.85
C GLY A 265 -16.46 -1.30 -14.86
N LYS A 266 -15.23 -1.64 -14.41
CA LYS A 266 -14.16 -2.09 -15.31
C LYS A 266 -14.33 -3.55 -15.71
N ALA A 267 -13.86 -3.89 -16.91
CA ALA A 267 -13.83 -5.26 -17.38
C ALA A 267 -12.73 -6.07 -16.70
N LEU A 268 -13.04 -7.33 -16.40
CA LEU A 268 -12.09 -8.37 -16.02
C LEU A 268 -12.19 -9.51 -17.04
N TYR A 269 -11.11 -9.71 -17.80
CA TYR A 269 -10.97 -10.75 -18.81
C TYR A 269 -10.49 -12.06 -18.18
N ARG A 270 -10.97 -13.20 -18.68
CA ARG A 270 -10.82 -14.52 -18.05
C ARG A 270 -10.71 -15.64 -19.07
N TRP A 271 -9.87 -16.64 -18.80
CA TRP A 271 -9.69 -17.79 -19.70
C TRP A 271 -9.40 -19.12 -18.98
N GLY A 272 -9.70 -19.18 -17.68
CA GLY A 272 -9.49 -20.33 -16.82
C GLY A 272 -10.69 -21.27 -16.71
N GLY A 273 -10.56 -22.30 -15.85
CA GLY A 273 -11.61 -23.28 -15.54
C GLY A 273 -11.95 -23.36 -14.04
N LEU A 274 -11.40 -22.46 -13.24
CA LEU A 274 -11.55 -22.40 -11.79
C LEU A 274 -11.77 -20.94 -11.37
N ILE A 275 -12.63 -20.71 -10.39
CA ILE A 275 -12.75 -19.42 -9.71
C ILE A 275 -12.34 -19.61 -8.25
N LYS A 276 -11.56 -18.66 -7.74
CA LYS A 276 -11.18 -18.57 -6.32
C LYS A 276 -12.05 -17.54 -5.60
N ARG A 277 -12.50 -17.87 -4.41
CA ARG A 277 -13.33 -17.05 -3.52
C ARG A 277 -12.67 -17.00 -2.15
N PRO A 278 -11.83 -15.99 -1.89
CA PRO A 278 -11.25 -15.86 -0.58
C PRO A 278 -12.35 -15.47 0.41
N ASN A 279 -12.35 -16.09 1.57
CA ASN A 279 -13.03 -15.53 2.74
C ASN A 279 -12.18 -14.37 3.27
N ASP A 280 -12.82 -13.44 3.96
CA ASP A 280 -12.15 -12.27 4.54
C ASP A 280 -12.28 -12.33 6.06
N ILE A 281 -11.21 -11.97 6.77
CA ILE A 281 -11.32 -11.53 8.17
C ILE A 281 -11.09 -10.02 8.16
N ARG A 282 -12.07 -9.28 8.68
CA ARG A 282 -12.06 -7.82 8.68
C ARG A 282 -11.83 -7.30 10.09
N LEU A 283 -10.93 -6.34 10.23
CA LEU A 283 -10.78 -5.55 11.47
C LEU A 283 -11.30 -4.15 11.25
N TYR A 284 -11.90 -3.58 12.29
CA TYR A 284 -12.39 -2.21 12.34
C TYR A 284 -11.73 -1.45 13.48
N ALA A 285 -11.08 -0.33 13.15
CA ALA A 285 -10.53 0.60 14.11
C ALA A 285 -11.17 1.99 13.93
N ARG A 286 -11.71 2.54 15.02
CA ARG A 286 -12.20 3.91 15.09
C ARG A 286 -11.13 4.80 15.70
N ILE A 287 -10.52 5.65 14.90
CA ILE A 287 -9.40 6.52 15.31
C ILE A 287 -9.91 7.95 15.48
N PRO A 288 -9.76 8.57 16.67
CA PRO A 288 -10.29 9.90 16.92
C PRO A 288 -9.84 10.96 15.92
N LEU A 289 -10.74 11.87 15.57
CA LEU A 289 -10.45 13.09 14.80
C LEU A 289 -10.42 14.34 15.71
N PRO A 290 -9.85 15.47 15.24
CA PRO A 290 -9.89 16.73 15.98
C PRO A 290 -11.32 17.17 16.31
N GLN A 291 -11.57 17.57 17.55
CA GLN A 291 -12.92 17.91 18.00
C GLN A 291 -13.48 19.13 17.27
N GLU A 292 -12.62 20.06 16.88
CA GLU A 292 -12.97 21.25 16.10
C GLU A 292 -13.56 20.93 14.72
N TRP A 293 -13.26 19.75 14.14
CA TRP A 293 -13.83 19.34 12.85
C TRP A 293 -15.28 18.89 12.98
N LYS A 294 -15.70 18.50 14.18
CA LYS A 294 -17.05 18.03 14.50
C LYS A 294 -18.04 19.18 14.78
N GLU A 295 -17.55 20.41 14.81
CA GLU A 295 -18.41 21.59 15.00
C GLU A 295 -19.26 21.86 13.75
N PRO A 296 -20.56 22.21 13.91
CA PRO A 296 -21.44 22.45 12.76
C PRO A 296 -20.90 23.51 11.80
N GLY A 297 -20.66 23.11 10.54
CA GLY A 297 -20.15 23.98 9.48
C GLY A 297 -18.63 24.13 9.46
N ALA A 298 -17.89 23.35 10.26
CA ALA A 298 -16.43 23.26 10.16
C ALA A 298 -16.01 22.71 8.80
N ASP A 299 -15.02 23.36 8.20
CA ASP A 299 -14.46 22.99 6.90
C ASP A 299 -13.00 23.45 6.91
N TYR A 300 -12.07 22.52 7.12
CA TYR A 300 -10.62 22.78 7.17
C TYR A 300 -9.91 22.11 6.01
N ALA A 301 -9.02 22.83 5.34
CA ALA A 301 -8.28 22.31 4.21
C ALA A 301 -7.17 21.36 4.70
N ILE A 302 -7.06 20.20 4.07
CA ILE A 302 -6.08 19.17 4.42
C ILE A 302 -4.99 19.18 3.34
N GLU A 303 -3.77 19.50 3.75
CA GLU A 303 -2.62 19.64 2.85
C GLU A 303 -1.78 18.36 2.82
N SER A 304 -1.74 17.61 3.92
CA SER A 304 -1.18 16.26 3.99
C SER A 304 -1.99 15.37 4.94
N ALA A 305 -2.22 14.12 4.54
CA ALA A 305 -2.85 13.11 5.39
C ALA A 305 -2.22 11.75 5.13
N LYS A 306 -1.68 11.14 6.18
CA LYS A 306 -0.92 9.90 6.12
C LYS A 306 -1.50 8.93 7.14
N LEU A 307 -1.73 7.69 6.73
CA LEU A 307 -2.04 6.58 7.64
C LEU A 307 -0.78 5.73 7.81
N VAL A 308 -0.32 5.63 9.05
CA VAL A 308 0.84 4.84 9.48
C VAL A 308 0.33 3.56 10.11
N VAL A 309 0.67 2.40 9.53
CA VAL A 309 0.25 1.09 10.02
C VAL A 309 1.47 0.21 10.21
N THR A 310 1.59 -0.39 11.39
CA THR A 310 2.65 -1.37 11.68
C THR A 310 2.08 -2.78 11.68
N HIS A 311 2.75 -3.67 10.96
CA HIS A 311 2.23 -5.00 10.67
C HIS A 311 3.37 -5.93 10.23
N TRP A 312 3.09 -7.21 10.06
CA TRP A 312 4.01 -8.11 9.37
C TRP A 312 3.87 -7.99 7.86
N ILE A 313 4.99 -8.06 7.13
CA ILE A 313 4.98 -8.30 5.70
C ILE A 313 4.13 -9.55 5.45
N THR A 314 3.02 -9.35 4.74
CA THR A 314 2.09 -10.44 4.42
C THR A 314 2.57 -11.22 3.20
N ASN A 315 2.15 -12.47 3.09
CA ASN A 315 2.35 -13.27 1.88
C ASN A 315 1.20 -13.13 0.86
N ASN A 316 0.16 -12.37 1.21
CA ASN A 316 -0.99 -12.12 0.35
C ASN A 316 -1.03 -10.65 -0.11
N PRO A 317 -0.81 -10.37 -1.40
CA PRO A 317 -0.92 -9.01 -1.93
C PRO A 317 -2.36 -8.48 -1.98
N ASN A 318 -3.36 -9.30 -1.63
CA ASN A 318 -4.76 -8.90 -1.56
C ASN A 318 -5.19 -8.41 -0.17
N ASP A 319 -4.28 -8.40 0.82
CA ASP A 319 -4.59 -7.80 2.11
C ASP A 319 -4.64 -6.28 1.98
N GLN A 320 -5.75 -5.67 2.36
CA GLN A 320 -6.09 -4.29 2.04
C GLN A 320 -6.20 -3.42 3.28
N LEU A 321 -5.79 -2.16 3.13
CA LEU A 321 -6.15 -1.07 4.03
C LEU A 321 -7.30 -0.31 3.36
N ARG A 322 -8.42 -0.12 4.06
CA ARG A 322 -9.63 0.55 3.56
C ARG A 322 -9.99 1.73 4.48
N PRO A 323 -9.26 2.85 4.38
CA PRO A 323 -9.60 4.12 5.03
C PRO A 323 -11.00 4.59 4.62
N GLU A 324 -11.90 4.86 5.57
CA GLU A 324 -13.28 5.29 5.28
C GLU A 324 -14.04 4.36 4.32
N ASP A 325 -13.67 3.06 4.30
CA ASP A 325 -14.10 2.07 3.30
C ASP A 325 -13.86 2.45 1.83
N LEU A 326 -12.98 3.43 1.58
CA LEU A 326 -12.61 3.85 0.24
C LEU A 326 -11.67 2.82 -0.41
N GLU A 327 -11.98 2.49 -1.66
CA GLU A 327 -11.03 1.90 -2.59
C GLU A 327 -10.23 3.00 -3.27
N ASN A 328 -8.93 2.79 -3.45
CA ASN A 328 -8.11 3.74 -4.18
C ASN A 328 -7.09 3.04 -5.07
N GLU A 329 -7.45 2.94 -6.35
CA GLU A 329 -6.58 2.39 -7.41
C GLU A 329 -5.61 3.43 -7.99
N ALA A 330 -5.74 4.72 -7.63
CA ALA A 330 -4.84 5.78 -8.06
C ALA A 330 -3.50 5.74 -7.30
N ALA A 331 -3.55 5.33 -6.03
CA ALA A 331 -2.37 5.01 -5.24
C ALA A 331 -1.72 3.74 -5.80
N THR A 332 -0.64 3.91 -6.57
CA THR A 332 -0.07 2.85 -7.41
C THR A 332 1.33 2.43 -7.00
N GLY A 333 1.97 3.20 -6.13
CA GLY A 333 3.38 3.08 -5.82
C GLY A 333 4.27 3.46 -7.00
N ARG A 334 5.46 2.88 -7.07
CA ARG A 334 6.41 3.12 -8.16
C ARG A 334 6.03 2.31 -9.40
N LYS A 335 5.81 2.99 -10.52
CA LYS A 335 5.56 2.41 -11.85
C LYS A 335 6.87 2.24 -12.65
N PRO A 336 6.84 1.49 -13.78
CA PRO A 336 7.98 1.38 -14.70
C PRO A 336 8.46 2.73 -15.20
N SER A 337 9.79 2.90 -15.21
CA SER A 337 10.42 4.11 -15.72
C SER A 337 10.37 4.14 -17.24
N TYR A 338 10.05 5.30 -17.81
CA TYR A 338 9.89 5.47 -19.25
C TYR A 338 10.37 6.82 -19.75
N TRP A 339 10.57 6.96 -21.06
CA TRP A 339 10.74 8.25 -21.72
C TRP A 339 9.71 8.41 -22.84
N GLU A 340 9.34 9.66 -23.12
CA GLU A 340 8.39 10.03 -24.17
C GLU A 340 9.14 10.63 -25.36
N ASP A 341 8.83 10.16 -26.58
CA ASP A 341 9.33 10.78 -27.81
C ASP A 341 8.52 12.03 -28.22
N ILE A 342 8.89 12.63 -29.36
CA ILE A 342 8.20 13.80 -29.91
C ILE A 342 6.76 13.50 -30.35
N ASP A 343 6.49 12.23 -30.67
CA ASP A 343 5.20 11.71 -31.11
C ASP A 343 4.41 11.14 -29.92
N GLY A 344 4.82 11.42 -28.68
CA GLY A 344 4.13 11.02 -27.45
C GLY A 344 4.09 9.51 -27.18
N ASN A 345 4.89 8.70 -27.89
CA ASN A 345 5.06 7.29 -27.57
C ASN A 345 5.93 7.15 -26.32
N ARG A 346 5.66 6.14 -25.49
CA ARG A 346 6.44 5.82 -24.30
C ARG A 346 7.27 4.58 -24.52
N PHE A 347 8.51 4.65 -24.06
CA PHE A 347 9.48 3.58 -24.17
C PHE A 347 10.11 3.27 -22.82
N SER A 348 10.46 2.02 -22.57
CA SER A 348 11.22 1.61 -21.39
C SER A 348 12.51 2.43 -21.26
N ALA A 349 12.77 2.93 -20.05
CA ALA A 349 13.97 3.73 -19.78
C ALA A 349 15.21 2.91 -19.44
N LYS A 350 15.06 1.59 -19.23
CA LYS A 350 16.16 0.69 -18.92
C LYS A 350 15.81 -0.76 -19.27
N ASN A 351 16.85 -1.58 -19.37
CA ASN A 351 16.73 -3.02 -19.47
C ASN A 351 16.06 -3.61 -18.22
N CYS A 352 15.10 -4.50 -18.41
CA CYS A 352 14.42 -5.22 -17.35
C CYS A 352 13.86 -6.56 -17.84
N PHE A 353 12.96 -7.16 -17.06
CA PHE A 353 12.28 -8.41 -17.42
C PHE A 353 10.77 -8.29 -17.20
N GLU A 354 10.03 -9.15 -17.88
CA GLU A 354 8.65 -9.45 -17.60
C GLU A 354 8.52 -10.43 -16.43
N GLY A 355 7.31 -10.55 -15.89
CA GLY A 355 7.04 -11.45 -14.76
C GLY A 355 7.27 -12.93 -15.07
N ASP A 356 7.26 -13.32 -16.34
CA ASP A 356 7.55 -14.67 -16.83
C ASP A 356 9.04 -14.90 -17.17
N GLY A 357 9.85 -13.83 -17.15
CA GLY A 357 11.29 -13.86 -17.40
C GLY A 357 11.72 -13.41 -18.79
N ASP A 358 10.79 -12.99 -19.65
CA ASP A 358 11.15 -12.43 -20.96
C ASP A 358 11.86 -11.08 -20.81
N PHE A 359 12.83 -10.82 -21.67
CA PHE A 359 13.69 -9.65 -21.56
C PHE A 359 13.05 -8.42 -22.20
N ILE A 360 12.94 -7.34 -21.43
CA ILE A 360 12.57 -6.01 -21.90
C ILE A 360 13.86 -5.22 -22.12
N GLU A 361 14.21 -4.96 -23.38
CA GLU A 361 15.32 -4.06 -23.70
C GLU A 361 14.93 -2.61 -23.38
N GLU A 362 15.90 -1.76 -23.08
CA GLU A 362 15.71 -0.31 -23.12
C GLU A 362 15.21 0.10 -24.51
N ASN A 363 14.25 1.02 -24.55
CA ASN A 363 13.54 1.45 -25.76
C ASN A 363 12.49 0.47 -26.29
N THR A 364 12.08 -0.54 -25.51
CA THR A 364 10.85 -1.30 -25.78
C THR A 364 9.63 -0.39 -25.62
N TYR A 365 8.66 -0.48 -26.53
CA TYR A 365 7.42 0.28 -26.42
C TYR A 365 6.65 -0.13 -25.16
N PHE A 366 6.32 0.86 -24.33
CA PHE A 366 5.37 0.74 -23.24
C PHE A 366 4.00 1.24 -23.64
N ARG A 367 3.95 2.25 -24.51
CA ARG A 367 2.71 2.83 -25.00
C ARG A 367 2.92 3.50 -26.34
N HIS A 368 2.02 3.27 -27.29
CA HIS A 368 1.94 4.09 -28.50
C HIS A 368 1.01 5.29 -28.26
N GLN A 369 1.22 6.44 -28.91
CA GLN A 369 0.25 7.54 -28.84
C GLN A 369 -0.95 7.25 -29.74
N ASN A 370 -2.17 7.58 -29.30
CA ASN A 370 -3.43 7.32 -30.02
C ASN A 370 -3.49 7.84 -31.47
N SER A 371 -2.74 8.89 -31.80
CA SER A 371 -2.62 9.38 -33.18
C SER A 371 -1.61 8.61 -34.05
N SER A 372 -0.70 7.87 -33.43
CA SER A 372 0.43 7.18 -34.07
C SER A 372 0.07 5.79 -34.56
N TYR A 373 -1.03 5.21 -34.05
CA TYR A 373 -1.57 3.96 -34.54
C TYR A 373 -2.86 4.16 -35.33
N ALA A 374 -2.76 4.05 -36.65
CA ALA A 374 -3.92 4.04 -37.51
C ALA A 374 -4.65 2.70 -37.32
N ILE A 375 -5.80 2.74 -36.66
CA ILE A 375 -6.86 1.75 -36.90
C ILE A 375 -7.05 1.68 -38.43
N PRO A 376 -6.78 0.52 -39.09
CA PRO A 376 -6.88 0.44 -40.53
C PRO A 376 -8.27 0.85 -41.02
N THR A 377 -8.34 1.72 -42.04
CA THR A 377 -9.63 2.19 -42.57
C THR A 377 -10.46 1.00 -43.08
N GLY A 378 -11.61 0.74 -42.45
CA GLY A 378 -12.50 -0.39 -42.78
C GLY A 378 -12.38 -1.61 -41.85
N VAL A 379 -11.39 -1.63 -40.96
CA VAL A 379 -11.38 -2.46 -39.75
C VAL A 379 -11.62 -1.50 -38.60
N ALA A 380 -12.87 -1.09 -38.39
CA ALA A 380 -13.18 -0.45 -37.13
C ALA A 380 -12.92 -1.53 -36.05
N PRO A 381 -12.12 -1.29 -34.99
CA PRO A 381 -12.39 -2.00 -33.76
C PRO A 381 -13.90 -1.78 -33.50
N PRO A 382 -14.63 -2.76 -32.95
CA PRO A 382 -16.01 -2.53 -32.57
C PRO A 382 -16.06 -1.17 -31.87
N ALA A 383 -16.85 -0.24 -32.41
CA ALA A 383 -16.87 1.15 -32.00
C ALA A 383 -17.60 1.31 -30.65
N ASP A 384 -17.28 0.43 -29.71
CA ASP A 384 -18.21 -0.12 -28.74
C ASP A 384 -17.53 -0.17 -27.38
N SER A 385 -18.30 0.06 -26.33
CA SER A 385 -17.89 0.16 -24.92
C SER A 385 -17.25 -1.11 -24.32
N ARG A 386 -16.82 -2.06 -25.15
CA ARG A 386 -16.34 -3.41 -24.80
C ARG A 386 -14.81 -3.52 -24.68
N LEU A 387 -14.06 -2.52 -25.12
CA LEU A 387 -12.60 -2.51 -25.06
C LEU A 387 -12.11 -1.81 -23.79
N SER A 388 -11.13 -2.41 -23.11
CA SER A 388 -10.54 -1.83 -21.92
C SER A 388 -9.72 -0.57 -22.22
N LYS A 389 -9.58 0.26 -21.18
CA LYS A 389 -8.92 1.57 -21.28
C LYS A 389 -7.45 1.46 -21.72
N ASP A 390 -6.74 0.38 -21.38
CA ASP A 390 -5.36 0.17 -21.79
C ASP A 390 -5.19 0.10 -23.32
N LEU A 391 -6.12 -0.58 -23.99
CA LEU A 391 -6.12 -0.68 -25.45
C LEU A 391 -6.45 0.66 -26.10
N ILE A 392 -7.43 1.40 -25.55
CA ILE A 392 -7.80 2.74 -26.03
C ILE A 392 -6.62 3.72 -25.88
N ASP A 393 -5.94 3.65 -24.73
CA ASP A 393 -4.83 4.53 -24.41
C ASP A 393 -3.52 4.10 -25.08
N GLY A 394 -3.45 2.90 -25.66
CA GLY A 394 -2.33 2.40 -26.46
C GLY A 394 -1.20 1.77 -25.64
N TYR A 395 -1.46 1.32 -24.42
CA TYR A 395 -0.47 0.64 -23.59
C TYR A 395 -0.18 -0.76 -24.12
N THR A 396 1.02 -1.27 -23.86
CA THR A 396 1.47 -2.62 -24.24
C THR A 396 1.54 -3.53 -23.02
N ASN A 397 1.60 -4.85 -23.23
CA ASN A 397 1.78 -5.79 -22.13
C ASN A 397 3.10 -5.56 -21.38
N ALA A 398 4.20 -5.21 -22.06
CA ALA A 398 5.47 -4.85 -21.44
C ALA A 398 5.32 -3.78 -20.32
N TYR A 399 4.42 -2.80 -20.49
CA TYR A 399 4.15 -1.81 -19.45
C TYR A 399 3.45 -2.40 -18.22
N TYR A 400 2.64 -3.43 -18.36
CA TYR A 400 1.93 -4.06 -17.25
C TYR A 400 2.70 -5.22 -16.60
N THR A 401 3.53 -5.92 -17.36
CA THR A 401 4.29 -7.10 -16.89
C THR A 401 5.74 -6.79 -16.51
N SER A 402 6.28 -5.62 -16.84
CA SER A 402 7.63 -5.24 -16.42
C SER A 402 7.80 -5.26 -14.90
N ILE A 403 8.86 -5.90 -14.42
CA ILE A 403 9.22 -5.95 -12.99
C ILE A 403 9.94 -4.69 -12.48
N ASP A 404 10.12 -3.65 -13.33
CA ASP A 404 10.60 -2.34 -12.92
C ASP A 404 9.51 -1.57 -12.15
N ARG A 405 9.10 -2.07 -10.99
CA ARG A 405 8.07 -1.42 -10.19
C ARG A 405 8.17 -1.80 -8.74
N ASP A 406 7.50 -1.04 -7.89
CA ASP A 406 7.25 -1.47 -6.52
C ASP A 406 5.95 -0.83 -6.01
N PRO A 407 4.88 -1.61 -5.80
CA PRO A 407 3.59 -1.06 -5.37
C PRO A 407 3.60 -0.50 -3.94
N PHE A 408 4.64 -0.78 -3.15
CA PHE A 408 4.73 -0.42 -1.74
C PHE A 408 5.64 0.77 -1.47
N GLN A 409 6.25 1.36 -2.51
CA GLN A 409 7.12 2.52 -2.39
C GLN A 409 6.43 3.83 -2.77
N TRP A 410 6.82 4.91 -2.11
CA TRP A 410 6.53 6.28 -2.52
C TRP A 410 7.31 6.63 -3.79
N SER A 411 6.59 7.07 -4.82
CA SER A 411 7.13 7.29 -6.16
C SER A 411 7.34 8.77 -6.46
N TYR A 412 8.56 9.12 -6.84
CA TYR A 412 8.96 10.49 -7.19
C TYR A 412 9.57 10.54 -8.58
N VAL A 413 9.53 11.72 -9.21
CA VAL A 413 10.23 12.00 -10.46
C VAL A 413 11.09 13.25 -10.30
N ASN A 414 12.23 13.28 -10.99
CA ASN A 414 13.03 14.50 -11.08
C ASN A 414 12.35 15.51 -12.03
N ILE A 415 12.14 16.73 -11.55
CA ILE A 415 11.41 17.78 -12.29
C ILE A 415 12.13 18.15 -13.60
N ALA A 416 13.47 18.16 -13.61
CA ALA A 416 14.24 18.50 -14.80
C ALA A 416 14.21 17.37 -15.84
N GLU A 417 14.20 16.10 -15.40
CA GLU A 417 14.05 14.95 -16.30
C GLU A 417 12.63 14.88 -16.87
N GLU A 418 11.61 15.09 -16.05
CA GLU A 418 10.22 15.16 -16.51
C GLU A 418 10.04 16.26 -17.57
N ALA A 419 10.63 17.44 -17.35
CA ALA A 419 10.60 18.53 -18.33
C ALA A 419 11.31 18.13 -19.65
N ALA A 420 12.26 17.19 -19.59
CA ALA A 420 12.92 16.57 -20.73
C ALA A 420 12.24 15.29 -21.21
N LYS A 421 11.00 15.02 -20.77
CA LYS A 421 10.21 13.84 -21.14
C LYS A 421 10.84 12.51 -20.75
N ARG A 422 11.59 12.50 -19.65
CA ARG A 422 12.14 11.30 -19.02
C ARG A 422 11.55 11.14 -17.62
N TYR A 423 10.91 10.01 -17.39
CA TYR A 423 10.21 9.70 -16.16
C TYR A 423 10.92 8.52 -15.50
N ASN A 424 12.07 8.82 -14.88
CA ASN A 424 12.79 7.88 -14.04
C ASN A 424 12.16 7.92 -12.65
N PHE A 425 11.32 6.93 -12.34
CA PHE A 425 10.63 6.90 -11.07
C PHE A 425 11.56 6.39 -9.97
N LEU A 426 11.74 7.22 -8.94
CA LEU A 426 12.52 6.92 -7.76
C LEU A 426 11.56 6.45 -6.66
N GLY A 427 11.83 5.27 -6.10
CA GLY A 427 11.02 4.66 -5.05
C GLY A 427 11.67 4.82 -3.68
N PHE A 428 10.90 5.26 -2.69
CA PHE A 428 11.32 5.38 -1.29
C PHE A 428 10.37 4.62 -0.37
N GLU A 429 10.89 4.05 0.71
CA GLU A 429 10.09 3.32 1.71
C GLU A 429 9.11 4.23 2.47
N HIS A 430 9.53 5.48 2.70
CA HIS A 430 8.79 6.49 3.43
C HIS A 430 8.71 7.79 2.61
N PRO A 431 7.72 8.65 2.87
CA PRO A 431 7.63 9.93 2.18
C PRO A 431 8.82 10.82 2.53
N LEU A 432 9.42 11.43 1.52
CA LEU A 432 10.40 12.50 1.70
C LEU A 432 9.74 13.75 2.30
N THR A 433 10.48 14.45 3.14
CA THR A 433 10.08 15.77 3.65
C THR A 433 10.05 16.80 2.51
N ALA A 434 9.28 17.88 2.68
CA ALA A 434 9.23 18.97 1.69
C ALA A 434 10.62 19.57 1.40
N GLU A 435 11.51 19.60 2.40
CA GLU A 435 12.88 20.07 2.24
C GLU A 435 13.71 19.11 1.37
N GLU A 436 13.66 17.81 1.61
CA GLU A 436 14.36 16.81 0.80
C GLU A 436 13.87 16.81 -0.64
N VAL A 437 12.55 16.87 -0.85
CA VAL A 437 11.94 16.98 -2.18
C VAL A 437 12.47 18.21 -2.92
N ALA A 438 12.50 19.37 -2.26
CA ALA A 438 12.99 20.61 -2.85
C ALA A 438 14.51 20.56 -3.13
N GLN A 439 15.30 20.03 -2.20
CA GLN A 439 16.77 19.91 -2.34
C GLN A 439 17.16 18.96 -3.48
N GLN A 440 16.43 17.86 -3.65
CA GLN A 440 16.68 16.86 -4.69
C GLN A 440 16.02 17.21 -6.04
N GLY A 441 15.20 18.28 -6.08
CA GLY A 441 14.49 18.69 -7.29
C GLY A 441 13.45 17.65 -7.75
N LEU A 442 12.81 16.99 -6.78
CA LEU A 442 11.84 15.93 -7.02
C LEU A 442 10.40 16.45 -6.96
N ARG A 443 9.48 15.65 -7.47
CA ARG A 443 8.04 15.83 -7.34
C ARG A 443 7.40 14.49 -7.03
N LEU A 444 6.48 14.46 -6.05
CA LEU A 444 5.68 13.28 -5.75
C LEU A 444 4.79 12.94 -6.95
N VAL A 445 4.75 11.66 -7.31
CA VAL A 445 3.93 11.12 -8.40
C VAL A 445 2.80 10.28 -7.84
N SER A 446 3.07 9.40 -6.89
CA SER A 446 2.07 8.57 -6.21
C SER A 446 2.67 8.02 -4.90
N GLY A 447 1.83 7.85 -3.88
CA GLY A 447 2.14 7.08 -2.69
C GLY A 447 1.99 5.56 -2.91
N PRO A 448 2.32 4.75 -1.90
CA PRO A 448 2.11 3.31 -1.92
C PRO A 448 0.63 2.94 -2.09
N ARG A 449 0.38 1.77 -2.70
CA ARG A 449 -0.96 1.17 -2.74
C ARG A 449 -1.56 1.07 -1.33
N TRP A 450 -2.86 1.26 -1.21
CA TRP A 450 -3.61 1.15 0.05
C TRP A 450 -3.79 -0.32 0.47
N ARG A 451 -2.67 -0.94 0.85
CA ARG A 451 -2.55 -2.37 1.14
C ARG A 451 -1.55 -2.61 2.25
N LEU A 452 -1.66 -3.76 2.90
CA LEU A 452 -0.55 -4.24 3.70
C LEU A 452 0.61 -4.60 2.76
N ARG A 453 1.82 -4.21 3.12
CA ARG A 453 3.02 -4.57 2.37
C ARG A 453 3.15 -6.09 2.26
N ALA A 454 3.28 -6.57 1.02
CA ALA A 454 3.40 -7.98 0.72
C ALA A 454 4.72 -8.32 0.00
N ASN A 455 5.10 -9.58 0.04
CA ASN A 455 6.29 -10.05 -0.69
C ASN A 455 6.12 -10.17 -2.21
N LYS A 456 4.96 -9.79 -2.77
CA LYS A 456 4.60 -9.99 -4.18
C LYS A 456 4.09 -8.70 -4.82
N PHE A 457 4.27 -8.59 -6.13
CA PHE A 457 3.80 -7.45 -6.94
C PHE A 457 2.27 -7.26 -6.92
N GLY A 458 1.52 -8.35 -6.72
CA GLY A 458 0.06 -8.30 -6.62
C GLY A 458 -0.67 -8.45 -7.94
N GLN A 459 -1.70 -7.64 -8.17
CA GLN A 459 -2.74 -7.88 -9.18
C GLN A 459 -2.23 -7.99 -10.62
N ASP A 460 -1.24 -7.17 -10.98
CA ASP A 460 -0.68 -7.08 -12.33
C ASP A 460 0.33 -8.21 -12.62
N ILE A 461 1.08 -8.67 -11.61
CA ILE A 461 2.05 -9.78 -11.72
C ILE A 461 1.82 -10.75 -10.56
N PRO A 462 0.72 -11.52 -10.62
CA PRO A 462 0.26 -12.33 -9.50
C PRO A 462 1.24 -13.45 -9.17
N GLY A 463 1.57 -13.58 -7.88
CA GLY A 463 2.36 -14.71 -7.40
C GLY A 463 3.87 -14.59 -7.59
N LEU A 464 4.36 -13.58 -8.32
CA LEU A 464 5.79 -13.28 -8.41
C LEU A 464 6.24 -12.44 -7.21
N GLU A 465 7.33 -12.86 -6.59
CA GLU A 465 7.93 -12.18 -5.44
C GLU A 465 8.68 -10.92 -5.89
N ILE A 466 8.76 -9.89 -5.04
CA ILE A 466 9.48 -8.66 -5.37
C ILE A 466 10.98 -8.89 -5.11
N PRO A 467 11.87 -8.71 -6.11
CA PRO A 467 13.27 -9.01 -5.94
C PRO A 467 14.01 -7.89 -5.18
N LEU A 468 15.02 -8.25 -4.40
CA LEU A 468 15.89 -7.30 -3.70
C LEU A 468 16.70 -6.48 -4.69
N ALA A 469 17.34 -7.14 -5.66
CA ALA A 469 17.94 -6.50 -6.81
C ALA A 469 16.90 -6.36 -7.93
N GLU A 470 16.55 -5.13 -8.27
CA GLU A 470 15.58 -4.84 -9.32
C GLU A 470 16.03 -5.35 -10.69
N CYS A 471 15.07 -5.70 -11.55
CA CYS A 471 15.32 -6.13 -12.92
C CYS A 471 16.29 -7.34 -13.02
N THR A 472 16.28 -8.24 -12.03
CA THR A 472 16.89 -9.57 -12.15
C THR A 472 15.95 -10.57 -12.81
N VAL A 473 16.50 -11.60 -13.45
CA VAL A 473 15.71 -12.64 -14.14
C VAL A 473 14.95 -13.50 -13.11
N PRO A 474 13.62 -13.65 -13.19
CA PRO A 474 12.87 -14.63 -12.40
C PRO A 474 13.11 -16.08 -12.91
N PRO A 475 12.89 -17.13 -12.08
CA PRO A 475 12.42 -17.08 -10.70
C PRO A 475 13.54 -16.73 -9.71
N TYR A 476 13.16 -16.11 -8.60
CA TYR A 476 14.12 -15.66 -7.58
C TYR A 476 14.46 -16.74 -6.57
N THR A 477 15.70 -16.72 -6.10
CA THR A 477 16.11 -17.46 -4.91
C THR A 477 15.76 -16.66 -3.66
N HIS A 478 15.64 -17.34 -2.51
CA HIS A 478 15.34 -16.72 -1.22
C HIS A 478 16.21 -15.48 -0.92
N ASP A 479 17.51 -15.55 -1.21
CA ASP A 479 18.47 -14.47 -0.96
C ASP A 479 18.25 -13.21 -1.81
N ASN A 480 17.36 -13.26 -2.80
CA ASN A 480 17.00 -12.12 -3.65
C ASN A 480 15.53 -11.71 -3.44
N ILE A 481 14.90 -12.06 -2.33
CA ILE A 481 13.54 -11.59 -2.00
C ILE A 481 13.66 -10.30 -1.18
N ARG A 482 12.99 -9.23 -1.60
CA ARG A 482 13.07 -7.91 -0.94
C ARG A 482 12.34 -7.85 0.40
N TYR A 483 11.12 -8.38 0.43
CA TYR A 483 10.23 -8.29 1.58
C TYR A 483 10.02 -9.70 2.16
N GLU A 484 10.70 -10.02 3.26
CA GLU A 484 10.57 -11.32 3.91
C GLU A 484 9.25 -11.41 4.70
N VAL A 485 8.43 -12.41 4.39
CA VAL A 485 7.13 -12.64 5.02
C VAL A 485 7.28 -12.87 6.53
N GLY A 486 6.42 -12.21 7.32
CA GLY A 486 6.45 -12.29 8.78
C GLY A 486 7.41 -11.31 9.43
N THR A 487 8.16 -10.54 8.65
CA THR A 487 9.02 -9.46 9.16
C THR A 487 8.16 -8.24 9.49
N PRO A 488 8.33 -7.63 10.68
CA PRO A 488 7.69 -6.37 11.03
C PRO A 488 8.03 -5.25 10.05
N VAL A 489 7.06 -4.39 9.78
CA VAL A 489 7.23 -3.26 8.89
C VAL A 489 6.24 -2.15 9.21
N THR A 490 6.62 -0.92 8.89
CA THR A 490 5.73 0.23 8.91
C THR A 490 5.35 0.61 7.48
N THR A 491 4.06 0.48 7.15
CA THR A 491 3.49 0.98 5.90
C THR A 491 2.89 2.36 6.13
N VAL A 492 3.28 3.32 5.29
CA VAL A 492 2.74 4.68 5.31
C VAL A 492 2.04 4.95 3.99
N ILE A 493 0.72 5.12 4.01
CA ILE A 493 -0.06 5.42 2.80
C ILE A 493 -0.47 6.90 2.77
N ASN A 494 -0.56 7.46 1.56
CA ASN A 494 -1.05 8.81 1.33
C ASN A 494 -2.58 8.80 1.15
N LEU A 495 -3.31 9.38 2.10
CA LEU A 495 -4.77 9.44 2.06
C LEU A 495 -5.29 10.49 1.05
N LEU A 496 -4.42 11.37 0.57
CA LEU A 496 -4.74 12.36 -0.46
C LEU A 496 -4.34 11.94 -1.88
N ASP A 497 -3.74 10.76 -2.07
CA ASP A 497 -3.31 10.28 -3.38
C ASP A 497 -4.49 9.80 -4.22
N TRP A 498 -5.27 10.73 -4.73
CA TRP A 498 -6.54 10.48 -5.38
C TRP A 498 -6.50 10.92 -6.84
N ASP A 499 -7.04 10.08 -7.71
CA ASP A 499 -7.31 10.41 -9.11
C ASP A 499 -8.76 9.95 -9.35
N ASP A 500 -9.69 10.90 -9.51
CA ASP A 500 -11.03 10.52 -9.97
C ASP A 500 -10.96 10.05 -11.43
N ILE A 501 -12.02 9.42 -11.91
CA ILE A 501 -12.10 8.83 -13.26
C ILE A 501 -11.71 9.84 -14.37
N ASP A 502 -11.84 11.15 -14.09
CA ASP A 502 -11.52 12.26 -14.99
C ASP A 502 -10.30 13.12 -14.57
N GLY A 503 -9.65 12.86 -13.43
CA GLY A 503 -8.52 13.63 -12.88
C GLY A 503 -8.82 15.11 -12.56
N THR A 504 -10.07 15.44 -12.26
CA THR A 504 -10.55 16.82 -12.03
C THR A 504 -11.03 17.11 -10.61
N SER A 505 -11.31 16.09 -9.80
CA SER A 505 -11.85 16.27 -8.45
C SER A 505 -10.77 16.05 -7.38
N PRO A 506 -10.64 16.93 -6.38
CA PRO A 506 -9.74 16.68 -5.26
C PRO A 506 -10.20 15.44 -4.48
N SER A 507 -9.26 14.82 -3.75
CA SER A 507 -9.59 13.74 -2.80
C SER A 507 -10.78 14.13 -1.92
N PRO A 508 -11.74 13.22 -1.66
CA PRO A 508 -12.80 13.48 -0.68
C PRO A 508 -12.23 13.82 0.71
N LEU A 509 -11.01 13.37 0.99
CA LEU A 509 -10.29 13.62 2.24
C LEU A 509 -9.48 14.92 2.24
N ALA A 510 -9.53 15.74 1.17
CA ALA A 510 -8.86 17.03 1.10
C ALA A 510 -9.54 18.13 1.94
N SER A 511 -10.74 17.88 2.45
CA SER A 511 -11.48 18.76 3.37
C SER A 511 -11.95 17.94 4.57
N SER A 512 -11.89 18.52 5.77
CA SER A 512 -12.39 17.90 7.02
C SER A 512 -13.84 17.40 6.93
N ARG A 513 -14.66 17.95 6.04
CA ARG A 513 -16.06 17.52 5.85
C ARG A 513 -16.19 16.09 5.33
N GLY A 514 -15.26 15.66 4.48
CA GLY A 514 -15.25 14.29 3.95
C GLY A 514 -14.82 13.23 4.96
N TRP A 515 -14.28 13.64 6.11
CA TRP A 515 -13.89 12.75 7.21
C TRP A 515 -15.00 12.57 8.24
N VAL A 516 -15.73 13.65 8.55
CA VAL A 516 -16.66 13.67 9.69
C VAL A 516 -18.08 13.25 9.30
N GLU A 517 -18.44 13.40 8.03
CA GLU A 517 -19.79 13.10 7.56
C GLU A 517 -19.74 12.40 6.20
N VAL A 518 -20.11 11.11 6.19
CA VAL A 518 -20.12 10.27 4.99
C VAL A 518 -20.94 10.86 3.83
N ALA A 519 -21.97 11.67 4.11
CA ALA A 519 -22.75 12.34 3.08
C ALA A 519 -21.94 13.35 2.25
N ASN A 520 -20.80 13.83 2.77
CA ASN A 520 -19.84 14.66 2.03
C ASN A 520 -18.74 13.83 1.34
N ASN A 521 -18.68 12.52 1.58
CA ASN A 521 -17.77 11.58 0.94
C ASN A 521 -18.54 10.68 -0.03
N LEU A 522 -18.84 11.22 -1.21
CA LEU A 522 -19.67 10.56 -2.24
C LEU A 522 -19.02 9.31 -2.85
N ALA A 523 -17.75 9.04 -2.55
CA ALA A 523 -17.05 7.84 -2.98
C ALA A 523 -17.36 6.63 -2.07
N VAL A 524 -18.02 6.83 -0.92
CA VAL A 524 -18.48 5.75 -0.05
C VAL A 524 -19.92 5.39 -0.38
N GLU A 525 -20.16 4.12 -0.70
CA GLU A 525 -21.51 3.60 -0.86
C GLU A 525 -22.06 3.14 0.50
N VAL A 526 -23.22 3.67 0.90
CA VAL A 526 -23.87 3.33 2.18
C VAL A 526 -25.07 2.42 1.98
N GLN A 527 -25.24 1.46 2.89
CA GLN A 527 -26.38 0.55 2.88
C GLN A 527 -27.68 1.27 3.25
N PRO A 528 -28.72 1.23 2.41
CA PRO A 528 -29.99 1.89 2.71
C PRO A 528 -30.68 1.28 3.94
N GLY A 529 -30.86 2.09 4.99
CA GLY A 529 -31.62 1.71 6.18
C GLY A 529 -30.90 0.78 7.16
N VAL A 530 -29.61 0.52 6.95
CA VAL A 530 -28.75 -0.21 7.89
C VAL A 530 -27.95 0.80 8.71
N VAL A 531 -27.98 0.62 10.03
CA VAL A 531 -27.23 1.46 10.98
C VAL A 531 -26.45 0.59 11.96
N SER A 532 -25.26 1.04 12.32
CA SER A 532 -24.47 0.49 13.42
C SER A 532 -24.64 1.39 14.64
N ILE A 533 -24.73 0.79 15.83
CA ILE A 533 -24.83 1.54 17.09
C ILE A 533 -23.46 1.55 17.77
N GLN A 534 -22.75 2.66 17.67
CA GLN A 534 -21.45 2.87 18.34
C GLN A 534 -21.63 3.87 19.47
N ASP A 535 -21.26 3.48 20.70
CA ASP A 535 -21.44 4.30 21.91
C ASP A 535 -22.87 4.85 22.15
N GLY A 536 -23.88 4.12 21.65
CA GLY A 536 -25.28 4.52 21.75
C GLY A 536 -25.74 5.54 20.69
N ILE A 537 -24.91 5.83 19.69
CA ILE A 537 -25.22 6.68 18.54
C ILE A 537 -25.39 5.79 17.30
N GLU A 538 -26.42 6.06 16.50
CA GLU A 538 -26.66 5.39 15.23
C GLU A 538 -25.82 6.04 14.12
N TYR A 539 -25.03 5.23 13.45
CA TYR A 539 -24.21 5.63 12.30
C TYR A 539 -24.60 4.83 11.06
N PRO A 540 -24.57 5.44 9.86
CA PRO A 540 -24.70 4.70 8.62
C PRO A 540 -23.58 3.66 8.49
N VAL A 541 -23.84 2.62 7.70
CA VAL A 541 -22.88 1.53 7.46
C VAL A 541 -22.59 1.48 5.96
N SER A 542 -21.32 1.36 5.58
CA SER A 542 -20.92 1.19 4.19
C SER A 542 -21.43 -0.15 3.63
N THR A 543 -21.45 -0.32 2.30
CA THR A 543 -21.81 -1.62 1.67
C THR A 543 -20.90 -2.77 2.09
N ASN A 544 -19.66 -2.49 2.53
CA ASN A 544 -18.76 -3.50 3.09
C ASN A 544 -18.89 -3.69 4.61
N GLY A 545 -19.89 -3.10 5.25
CA GLY A 545 -20.17 -3.32 6.66
C GLY A 545 -19.37 -2.43 7.62
N LEU A 546 -18.68 -1.40 7.14
CA LEU A 546 -17.93 -0.48 8.00
C LEU A 546 -18.88 0.57 8.62
N PRO A 547 -18.90 0.76 9.95
CA PRO A 547 -19.56 1.92 10.54
C PRO A 547 -18.89 3.21 10.06
N MET A 548 -19.69 4.19 9.62
CA MET A 548 -19.22 5.49 9.15
C MET A 548 -19.56 6.55 10.21
N THR A 549 -18.65 6.72 11.15
CA THR A 549 -18.74 7.58 12.33
C THR A 549 -18.30 9.01 12.03
N GLU A 550 -18.19 9.84 13.08
CA GLU A 550 -17.62 11.18 13.01
C GLU A 550 -16.10 11.20 13.31
N ASP A 551 -15.51 10.02 13.51
CA ASP A 551 -14.07 9.78 13.68
C ASP A 551 -13.53 9.09 12.41
N PHE A 552 -12.22 8.86 12.33
CA PHE A 552 -11.64 8.17 11.19
C PHE A 552 -11.86 6.66 11.30
N ASP A 553 -12.60 6.10 10.35
CA ASP A 553 -12.97 4.70 10.34
C ASP A 553 -12.05 3.89 9.42
N LEU A 554 -11.23 3.03 10.01
CA LEU A 554 -10.29 2.17 9.27
C LEU A 554 -10.79 0.74 9.25
N ALA A 555 -10.95 0.18 8.05
CA ALA A 555 -11.09 -1.26 7.87
C ALA A 555 -9.77 -1.88 7.38
N VAL A 556 -9.43 -3.06 7.88
CA VAL A 556 -8.31 -3.87 7.40
C VAL A 556 -8.83 -5.23 6.97
N TYR A 557 -8.64 -5.59 5.70
CA TYR A 557 -9.15 -6.84 5.13
C TYR A 557 -7.98 -7.82 4.99
N ILE A 558 -7.99 -8.89 5.78
CA ILE A 558 -7.06 -10.02 5.65
C ILE A 558 -7.75 -11.09 4.84
N LYS A 559 -7.30 -11.36 3.62
CA LYS A 559 -8.00 -12.23 2.68
C LYS A 559 -7.32 -13.59 2.54
N GLY A 560 -8.09 -14.67 2.43
CA GLY A 560 -7.73 -15.90 1.71
C GLY A 560 -6.38 -16.58 1.92
N ASP A 561 -5.72 -16.46 3.08
CA ASP A 561 -4.45 -17.16 3.35
C ASP A 561 -4.39 -17.80 4.75
N ARG A 562 -3.95 -19.07 4.78
CA ARG A 562 -3.76 -19.85 6.00
C ARG A 562 -2.50 -19.47 6.77
N LYS A 563 -1.56 -18.78 6.13
CA LYS A 563 -0.38 -18.29 6.85
C LYS A 563 -0.80 -17.10 7.69
N PRO A 564 -0.48 -17.08 8.98
CA PRO A 564 -0.89 -15.99 9.83
C PRO A 564 -0.12 -14.71 9.50
N THR A 565 -0.83 -13.59 9.55
CA THR A 565 -0.27 -12.23 9.52
C THR A 565 -0.53 -11.53 10.85
N ALA A 566 0.26 -10.51 11.18
CA ALA A 566 0.11 -9.73 12.40
C ALA A 566 -0.14 -8.25 12.07
N LEU A 567 -1.02 -7.62 12.84
CA LEU A 567 -1.29 -6.19 12.85
C LEU A 567 -1.00 -5.67 14.26
N PHE A 568 -0.21 -4.62 14.38
CA PHE A 568 0.19 -4.07 15.67
C PHE A 568 -0.53 -2.77 15.93
N THR A 569 -0.23 -1.73 15.15
CA THR A 569 -0.76 -0.39 15.41
C THR A 569 -1.18 0.36 14.16
N ALA A 570 -2.07 1.35 14.35
CA ALA A 570 -2.44 2.33 13.33
C ALA A 570 -2.45 3.75 13.94
N GLN A 571 -1.98 4.72 13.18
CA GLN A 571 -1.97 6.13 13.57
C GLN A 571 -2.23 7.05 12.37
N LEU A 572 -3.09 8.04 12.58
CA LEU A 572 -3.39 9.07 11.60
C LEU A 572 -2.52 10.31 11.85
N VAL A 573 -1.89 10.80 10.78
CA VAL A 573 -1.01 11.98 10.81
C VAL A 573 -1.48 12.97 9.75
N ILE A 574 -1.86 14.17 10.16
CA ILE A 574 -2.48 15.20 9.30
C ILE A 574 -1.70 16.50 9.42
N ASN A 575 -1.33 17.11 8.28
CA ASN A 575 -0.59 18.37 8.18
C ASN A 575 0.68 18.43 9.04
N ASP A 576 1.21 17.26 9.43
CA ASP A 576 2.43 17.13 10.22
C ASP A 576 3.57 16.68 9.31
N GLU A 577 4.56 17.57 9.23
CA GLU A 577 5.74 17.44 8.38
C GLU A 577 6.91 16.81 9.14
N ARG A 578 6.73 16.43 10.41
CA ARG A 578 7.73 15.64 11.12
C ARG A 578 8.03 14.36 10.31
N PRO A 579 9.31 13.98 10.16
CA PRO A 579 9.66 12.69 9.60
C PRO A 579 8.84 11.61 10.30
N ILE A 580 8.20 10.75 9.52
CA ILE A 580 7.62 9.53 10.08
C ILE A 580 8.81 8.65 10.35
N GLU A 581 9.28 8.70 11.59
CA GLU A 581 10.24 7.73 12.09
C GLU A 581 9.53 6.38 12.00
N ALA A 582 10.12 5.44 11.24
CA ALA A 582 9.76 4.05 11.37
C ALA A 582 9.78 3.72 12.87
N LEU A 583 8.82 2.94 13.36
CA LEU A 583 8.98 2.39 14.70
C LEU A 583 10.35 1.73 14.70
N PRO A 584 11.28 2.13 15.59
CA PRO A 584 12.59 1.53 15.61
C PRO A 584 12.40 0.05 15.92
N ASP A 585 12.56 -0.77 14.88
CA ASP A 585 12.56 -2.22 14.97
C ASP A 585 13.91 -2.63 15.58
N GLY A 586 14.05 -2.40 16.89
CA GLY A 586 15.19 -2.86 17.67
C GLY A 586 16.00 -1.78 18.38
N LEU A 587 17.33 -1.94 18.32
CA LEU A 587 18.27 -1.22 19.17
C LEU A 587 18.55 0.20 18.65
N SER A 588 18.34 1.20 19.48
CA SER A 588 18.67 2.61 19.26
C SER A 588 19.73 3.10 20.27
N ILE A 589 20.28 4.31 20.05
CA ILE A 589 21.12 5.02 21.03
C ILE A 589 20.32 6.18 21.63
N SER A 590 19.73 5.98 22.81
CA SER A 590 18.91 7.02 23.47
C SER A 590 19.72 8.09 24.21
N ALA A 591 20.99 7.83 24.50
CA ALA A 591 21.90 8.83 25.04
C ALA A 591 23.34 8.51 24.68
N PHE A 592 24.13 9.52 24.32
CA PHE A 592 25.58 9.43 24.22
C PHE A 592 26.21 10.59 24.97
N LYS A 593 27.20 10.29 25.81
CA LYS A 593 27.81 11.27 26.72
C LYS A 593 29.32 11.14 26.71
N VAL A 594 29.96 12.17 26.18
CA VAL A 594 31.39 12.40 26.26
C VAL A 594 31.66 13.68 27.06
N PRO A 595 32.86 13.87 27.65
CA PRO A 595 33.15 15.12 28.31
C PRO A 595 33.30 16.24 27.27
N GLU A 596 32.62 17.37 27.49
CA GLU A 596 32.82 18.55 26.64
C GLU A 596 34.30 19.00 26.62
N LYS A 597 35.00 18.84 27.75
CA LYS A 597 36.38 19.31 27.94
C LYS A 597 37.21 18.34 28.79
N VAL A 598 38.44 18.11 28.37
CA VAL A 598 39.40 17.24 29.08
C VAL A 598 40.81 17.84 29.06
N SER A 599 41.60 17.59 30.11
CA SER A 599 43.02 17.97 30.09
C SER A 599 43.86 16.90 29.41
N THR A 600 44.91 17.28 28.68
CA THR A 600 45.91 16.35 28.10
C THR A 600 46.43 15.35 29.13
N TYR A 601 46.58 14.09 28.75
CA TYR A 601 46.99 12.98 29.63
C TYR A 601 46.12 12.82 30.88
N LYS A 602 44.85 13.22 30.82
CA LYS A 602 43.89 12.84 31.86
C LYS A 602 43.47 11.40 31.65
N ASP A 603 43.77 10.59 32.64
CA ASP A 603 43.37 9.19 32.70
C ASP A 603 41.92 9.06 33.21
N ASN A 604 41.32 7.90 32.93
CA ASN A 604 40.04 7.46 33.48
C ASN A 604 38.86 8.39 33.16
N VAL A 605 38.86 8.95 31.96
CA VAL A 605 37.80 9.79 31.41
C VAL A 605 36.63 8.90 31.01
N LEU A 606 35.42 9.22 31.47
CA LEU A 606 34.22 8.44 31.19
C LEU A 606 33.66 8.80 29.81
N ILE A 607 33.43 7.78 29.00
CA ILE A 607 32.65 7.81 27.75
C ILE A 607 31.48 6.85 27.97
N ALA A 608 30.25 7.30 27.76
CA ALA A 608 29.08 6.49 28.06
C ALA A 608 28.05 6.58 26.95
N ALA A 609 27.44 5.44 26.59
CA ALA A 609 26.29 5.39 25.70
C ALA A 609 25.18 4.54 26.33
N THR A 610 23.94 4.99 26.22
CA THR A 610 22.75 4.22 26.58
C THR A 610 22.14 3.70 25.30
N VAL A 611 22.15 2.38 25.14
CA VAL A 611 21.41 1.70 24.09
C VAL A 611 20.03 1.38 24.65
N THR A 612 18.99 1.68 23.89
CA THR A 612 17.61 1.28 24.19
C THR A 612 17.23 0.21 23.20
N ASN A 613 16.63 -0.89 23.66
CA ASN A 613 15.75 -1.63 22.77
C ASN A 613 14.39 -0.96 22.88
N GLU A 614 13.89 -0.41 21.79
CA GLU A 614 12.76 0.51 21.84
C GLU A 614 11.49 -0.21 22.34
N ASP A 615 10.56 0.54 22.94
CA ASP A 615 9.31 -0.03 23.50
C ASP A 615 8.49 -0.74 22.39
N THR A 616 8.80 -0.46 21.13
CA THR A 616 8.19 -1.01 19.93
C THR A 616 8.94 -2.21 19.34
N ALA A 617 10.09 -2.59 19.92
CA ALA A 617 10.88 -3.70 19.43
C ALA A 617 10.18 -5.03 19.74
N LEU A 618 10.17 -5.95 18.77
CA LEU A 618 9.38 -7.19 18.85
C LEU A 618 10.16 -8.41 19.38
N ALA A 619 11.42 -8.20 19.74
CA ALA A 619 12.30 -9.21 20.33
C ALA A 619 13.39 -8.53 21.15
N SER A 620 14.03 -9.28 22.04
CA SER A 620 15.24 -8.80 22.72
C SER A 620 16.31 -8.47 21.67
N GLY A 621 16.88 -7.28 21.73
CA GLY A 621 17.86 -6.80 20.78
C GLY A 621 19.22 -7.48 20.97
N TYR A 622 19.87 -7.79 19.85
CA TYR A 622 21.24 -8.31 19.80
C TYR A 622 22.09 -7.48 18.83
N GLY A 623 23.36 -7.25 19.18
CA GLY A 623 24.24 -6.47 18.34
C GLY A 623 25.58 -6.15 19.00
N GLU A 624 26.27 -5.17 18.45
CA GLU A 624 27.53 -4.64 18.98
C GLU A 624 27.45 -3.11 19.00
N LEU A 625 27.65 -2.51 20.18
CA LEU A 625 27.91 -1.07 20.28
C LEU A 625 29.39 -0.84 19.95
N VAL A 626 29.68 0.02 18.99
CA VAL A 626 31.03 0.48 18.64
C VAL A 626 31.12 1.99 18.85
N ILE A 627 32.14 2.45 19.57
CA ILE A 627 32.40 3.89 19.77
C ILE A 627 33.80 4.21 19.26
N VAL A 628 33.89 5.14 18.31
CA VAL A 628 35.14 5.61 17.71
C VAL A 628 35.36 7.07 18.05
N GLY A 629 36.54 7.40 18.60
CA GLY A 629 37.01 8.76 18.78
C GLY A 629 38.08 9.09 17.75
N THR A 630 37.85 10.10 16.93
CA THR A 630 38.74 10.53 15.85
C THR A 630 39.22 11.95 16.10
N SER A 631 40.52 12.19 15.93
CA SER A 631 41.08 13.55 15.98
C SER A 631 40.62 14.33 14.75
N GLU A 632 39.95 15.47 14.96
CA GLU A 632 39.49 16.34 13.87
C GLU A 632 40.67 16.85 13.01
N GLU A 633 41.81 17.13 13.63
CA GLU A 633 42.97 17.74 12.96
C GLU A 633 43.79 16.74 12.13
N SER A 634 43.95 15.51 12.61
CA SER A 634 44.76 14.47 11.94
C SER A 634 43.95 13.43 11.18
N GLY A 635 42.65 13.30 11.49
CA GLY A 635 41.81 12.20 11.01
C GLY A 635 42.15 10.84 11.62
N GLU A 636 43.08 10.77 12.57
CA GLU A 636 43.49 9.52 13.21
C GLU A 636 42.51 9.09 14.31
N VAL A 637 42.24 7.79 14.40
CA VAL A 637 41.47 7.18 15.49
C VAL A 637 42.29 7.23 16.77
N VAL A 638 41.86 8.05 17.72
CA VAL A 638 42.50 8.21 19.04
C VAL A 638 41.94 7.26 20.09
N ALA A 639 40.77 6.66 19.84
CA ALA A 639 40.16 5.66 20.68
C ALA A 639 39.13 4.83 19.91
N GLN A 640 39.01 3.55 20.25
CA GLN A 640 37.94 2.70 19.76
C GLN A 640 37.51 1.76 20.89
N PHE A 641 36.21 1.66 21.09
CA PHE A 641 35.58 0.78 22.07
C PHE A 641 34.52 -0.08 21.38
N SER A 642 34.33 -1.30 21.87
CA SER A 642 33.14 -2.05 21.52
C SER A 642 32.62 -2.90 22.68
N ALA A 643 31.32 -3.22 22.63
CA ALA A 643 30.66 -4.08 23.59
C ALA A 643 29.50 -4.84 22.91
N SER A 644 29.33 -6.12 23.25
CA SER A 644 28.16 -6.89 22.80
C SER A 644 26.90 -6.42 23.51
N ILE A 645 25.80 -6.44 22.76
CA ILE A 645 24.44 -6.25 23.24
C ILE A 645 23.79 -7.63 23.14
N ASP A 646 23.47 -8.22 24.29
CA ASP A 646 23.02 -9.60 24.38
C ASP A 646 21.66 -9.65 25.09
N GLY A 647 20.59 -9.75 24.30
CA GLY A 647 19.24 -9.97 24.81
C GLY A 647 18.69 -8.79 25.60
N LEU A 648 18.79 -7.57 25.04
CA LEU A 648 18.18 -6.38 25.65
C LEU A 648 16.67 -6.39 25.38
N ASP A 649 15.84 -6.64 26.38
CA ASP A 649 14.38 -6.75 26.20
C ASP A 649 13.75 -5.44 25.68
N PRO A 650 12.64 -5.49 24.92
CA PRO A 650 11.91 -4.30 24.47
C PRO A 650 11.62 -3.32 25.60
N GLY A 651 11.72 -2.03 25.31
CA GLY A 651 11.65 -0.92 26.26
C GLY A 651 12.81 -0.80 27.27
N SER A 652 13.70 -1.79 27.31
CA SER A 652 14.82 -1.79 28.25
C SER A 652 15.99 -0.97 27.74
N LYS A 653 16.73 -0.41 28.68
CA LYS A 653 17.90 0.43 28.43
C LYS A 653 19.12 -0.18 29.08
N GLN A 654 20.22 -0.22 28.34
CA GLN A 654 21.51 -0.65 28.85
C GLN A 654 22.55 0.46 28.70
N LEU A 655 23.17 0.82 29.82
CA LEU A 655 24.27 1.77 29.87
C LEU A 655 25.60 1.04 29.65
N TYR A 656 26.37 1.52 28.69
CA TYR A 656 27.73 1.09 28.39
C TYR A 656 28.71 2.19 28.76
N ASP A 657 29.61 1.89 29.71
CA ASP A 657 30.62 2.82 30.22
C ASP A 657 32.03 2.38 29.82
N PHE A 658 32.77 3.27 29.17
CA PHE A 658 34.16 3.06 28.77
C PHE A 658 35.09 4.08 29.44
N ARG A 659 36.35 3.66 29.66
CA ARG A 659 37.39 4.50 30.23
C ARG A 659 38.43 4.85 29.17
N TRP A 660 38.55 6.13 28.90
CA TRP A 660 39.50 6.69 27.97
C TRP A 660 40.62 7.45 28.68
N THR A 661 41.79 7.50 28.05
CA THR A 661 42.90 8.39 28.44
C THR A 661 43.11 9.39 27.33
N SER A 662 42.91 10.67 27.63
CA SER A 662 43.03 11.73 26.62
C SER A 662 44.46 11.83 26.07
N PRO A 663 44.64 12.19 24.78
CA PRO A 663 45.95 12.31 24.16
C PRO A 663 46.80 13.40 24.80
N GLY A 664 48.09 13.38 24.47
CA GLY A 664 49.05 14.41 24.88
C GLY A 664 48.91 15.72 24.12
N GLU A 665 48.24 15.69 22.97
CA GLU A 665 48.08 16.80 22.06
C GLU A 665 46.74 17.51 22.31
N ARG A 666 46.70 18.81 22.03
CA ARG A 666 45.47 19.60 22.08
C ARG A 666 44.71 19.37 20.79
N GLY A 667 43.38 19.40 20.86
CA GLY A 667 42.56 19.27 19.67
C GLY A 667 41.12 18.91 20.00
N LEU A 668 40.29 18.86 18.96
CA LEU A 668 38.93 18.34 19.05
C LEU A 668 38.95 16.85 18.71
N ILE A 669 38.26 16.06 19.54
CA ILE A 669 37.98 14.65 19.25
C ILE A 669 36.50 14.56 18.89
N ILE A 670 36.21 14.03 17.72
CA ILE A 670 34.87 13.67 17.27
C ILE A 670 34.62 12.23 17.70
N TRP A 671 33.59 12.03 18.48
CA TRP A 671 33.15 10.71 18.91
C TRP A 671 31.92 10.30 18.14
N THR A 672 31.90 9.07 17.64
CA THR A 672 30.76 8.45 16.98
C THR A 672 30.47 7.13 17.69
N ALA A 673 29.26 6.98 18.19
CA ALA A 673 28.73 5.73 18.73
C ALA A 673 27.76 5.13 17.71
N SER A 674 27.96 3.87 17.35
CA SER A 674 27.16 3.14 16.38
C SER A 674 26.73 1.82 16.99
N VAL A 675 25.46 1.43 16.84
CA VAL A 675 25.00 0.07 17.11
C VAL A 675 25.01 -0.69 15.80
N LEU A 676 25.68 -1.84 15.81
CA LEU A 676 25.75 -2.75 14.68
C LEU A 676 24.94 -4.01 14.95
N GLN A 677 24.20 -4.46 13.96
CA GLN A 677 23.55 -5.77 13.98
C GLN A 677 23.96 -6.51 12.72
N GLU A 678 24.51 -7.72 12.89
CA GLU A 678 25.07 -8.54 11.79
C GLU A 678 26.12 -7.83 10.91
N GLY A 679 26.76 -6.79 11.45
CA GLY A 679 27.79 -6.00 10.77
C GLY A 679 27.28 -4.73 10.08
N GLU A 680 25.98 -4.47 10.09
CA GLU A 680 25.38 -3.24 9.55
C GLU A 680 25.06 -2.24 10.66
N VAL A 681 25.26 -0.94 10.41
CA VAL A 681 24.96 0.12 11.38
C VAL A 681 23.46 0.39 11.38
N ILE A 682 22.79 0.11 12.50
CA ILE A 682 21.34 0.28 12.68
C ILE A 682 20.97 1.53 13.48
N ALA A 683 21.90 2.08 14.26
CA ALA A 683 21.73 3.36 14.97
C ALA A 683 23.08 4.06 15.14
N GLU A 684 23.10 5.39 15.07
CA GLU A 684 24.33 6.18 15.23
C GLU A 684 24.07 7.52 15.93
N LEU A 685 25.01 7.94 16.79
CA LEU A 685 25.01 9.25 17.44
C LEU A 685 26.45 9.78 17.57
N SER A 686 26.64 11.09 17.42
CA SER A 686 27.96 11.72 17.52
C SER A 686 28.01 12.86 18.52
N ASP A 687 29.16 13.06 19.18
CA ASP A 687 29.42 14.15 20.12
C ASP A 687 30.93 14.51 20.11
N VAL A 688 31.34 15.60 20.78
CA VAL A 688 32.70 16.13 20.70
C VAL A 688 33.35 16.38 22.07
N THR A 689 34.66 16.12 22.14
CA THR A 689 35.49 16.45 23.30
C THR A 689 36.62 17.40 22.93
N LEU A 690 36.75 18.50 23.65
CA LEU A 690 37.89 19.42 23.51
C LEU A 690 39.03 19.07 24.48
N VAL A 691 40.21 18.72 23.97
CA VAL A 691 41.42 18.43 24.75
C VAL A 691 42.28 19.70 24.93
N ARG A 692 42.57 20.08 26.18
CA ARG A 692 43.36 21.28 26.54
C ARG A 692 44.53 20.92 27.46
N SER A 693 45.60 21.72 27.50
CA SER A 693 46.68 21.44 28.46
C SER A 693 46.24 21.62 29.92
N LYS A 694 46.80 20.81 30.81
CA LYS A 694 46.56 20.90 32.26
C LYS A 694 46.98 22.28 32.80
N GLY A 695 46.01 23.15 33.12
CA GLY A 695 46.26 24.46 33.75
C GLY A 695 45.73 25.71 33.03
N GLN A 696 44.84 25.59 32.03
CA GLN A 696 44.14 26.71 31.40
C GLN A 696 42.63 26.47 31.23
#